data_AF-A0A6J1MR92-F1
#
_entry.id   AF-A0A6J1MR92-F1
#
_cell.length_a   1.000
_cell.length_b   1.000
_cell.length_c   1.000
_cell.angle_alpha   90.00
_cell.angle_beta   90.00
_cell.angle_gamma   90.00
#
_symmetry.space_group_name_H-M   'P 1'
#
loop_
_entity.id
_entity.type
_entity.pdbx_description
1 polymer ?
#
loop_
_entity_poly.entity_id
_entity_poly.type
_entity_poly.pdbx_seq_one_letter_code
_entity_poly.pdbx_strand_id
1 'polypeptide(L)'
;MRALFVTELFLWPRFHGAIIKSLKSRQAEVVELHVRLTPNTSLIQACLLEIMNYTVKQLKSINRTLDMQEITSENCVTKKFHKILQSQLDCVWHQLSTRTKEYIQDLKVLRTMILNLIHDDSVSFYSLVNKYRTPEYAQVNSGWILLDSAETLFRLAKLRVFNTKSEFDPEPSPKWKCLCDLLLDEIPEEVKKNRNGSLANTKILILCNDNKSCSQLNHFLTMGESKYLFYTAFRKDLTINSVASKYKKLNKPLKTEEKCKTQKDLENTSELDEEDVLDEMNKSNYVLTLTQVATSDSKKSKSKSTEDSMFEPISQIENLDITQLETERPIICIQTFKQNGNHFSLGQTLETLRPEYIILYHSDVSAVRQIELFETKKKPEEPKSKVYFLIHDKTVEEQSYLTSLKREKQAFELLIQTKSVMVVPSYQDGKTDEYFNLNVEDEEDDSVDTRKAGGQAKRAKEKPAVIVDMREFRSDLPALLHKKGINIEPVTITIGDYILTPDICVERKSISDLIGSLNSGRLFAQCTQMCRNYSRPILLIEFDQNKPFNLQGSFVVSTDISGDNIQQKLQLLTIHFPRLKLVWSPSPYATAELFYELKQGKNNPNVEEALALSGDTTAEDHFERYNILVHDFVQKLPGVTSKNITRLMNRGISLDHLITLTQEQLQEIIENKNEAETLYSILHVKAIPADSDKKTFGKKKFTGKSYKFCK
;
A
#
# COMPACT_ATOMS: atom_id res chain seq x y z
N MET A 1 25.17 -10.72 10.11
CA MET A 1 26.65 -10.74 10.05
C MET A 1 27.16 -12.00 9.39
N ARG A 2 26.88 -13.20 9.92
CA ARG A 2 27.27 -14.47 9.26
C ARG A 2 26.86 -14.57 7.79
N ALA A 3 25.60 -14.25 7.47
CA ALA A 3 25.11 -14.26 6.08
C ALA A 3 25.70 -13.15 5.19
N LEU A 4 26.30 -12.11 5.77
CA LEU A 4 26.95 -11.01 5.05
C LEU A 4 28.47 -11.19 4.96
N PHE A 5 29.01 -12.28 5.53
CA PHE A 5 30.46 -12.55 5.64
C PHE A 5 31.27 -11.39 6.23
N VAL A 6 30.71 -10.68 7.22
CA VAL A 6 31.39 -9.59 7.93
C VAL A 6 31.74 -10.01 9.36
N THR A 7 32.91 -9.59 9.81
CA THR A 7 33.45 -9.84 11.16
C THR A 7 33.18 -8.69 12.12
N GLU A 8 33.27 -7.44 11.64
CA GLU A 8 33.13 -6.25 12.46
C GLU A 8 31.73 -5.62 12.37
N LEU A 9 31.24 -5.10 13.51
CA LEU A 9 29.98 -4.37 13.62
C LEU A 9 30.21 -2.97 14.17
N PHE A 10 29.95 -1.94 13.38
CA PHE A 10 29.98 -0.54 13.84
C PHE A 10 28.58 -0.04 14.17
N LEU A 11 28.34 0.38 15.41
CA LEU A 11 27.06 0.93 15.87
C LEU A 11 27.24 2.44 16.12
N TRP A 12 26.42 3.26 15.44
CA TRP A 12 26.44 4.72 15.54
C TRP A 12 25.06 5.27 15.93
N PRO A 13 24.59 5.03 17.17
CA PRO A 13 23.30 5.56 17.63
C PRO A 13 23.37 7.08 17.81
N ARG A 14 22.23 7.77 17.71
CA ARG A 14 22.14 9.24 17.92
C ARG A 14 22.66 9.67 19.30
N PHE A 15 22.51 8.84 20.33
CA PHE A 15 23.02 9.13 21.67
C PHE A 15 24.53 8.86 21.85
N HIS A 16 25.24 8.51 20.78
CA HIS A 16 26.69 8.35 20.81
C HIS A 16 27.38 9.69 21.11
N GLY A 17 28.39 9.71 22.00
CA GLY A 17 29.02 10.93 22.49
C GLY A 17 29.59 11.84 21.39
N ALA A 18 30.21 11.26 20.35
CA ALA A 18 30.75 12.04 19.23
C ALA A 18 29.64 12.71 18.39
N ILE A 19 28.52 12.01 18.19
CA ILE A 19 27.38 12.54 17.42
C ILE A 19 26.69 13.66 18.21
N ILE A 20 26.47 13.45 19.51
CA ILE A 20 25.92 14.49 20.40
C ILE A 20 26.81 15.73 20.38
N LYS A 21 28.14 15.58 20.46
CA LYS A 21 29.08 16.70 20.43
C LYS A 21 28.98 17.49 19.11
N SER A 22 28.86 16.79 17.99
CA SER A 22 28.69 17.42 16.67
C SER A 22 27.34 18.16 16.58
N LEU A 23 26.24 17.51 16.96
CA LEU A 23 24.89 18.08 16.90
C LEU A 23 24.64 19.20 17.93
N LYS A 24 25.41 19.27 19.02
CA LYS A 24 25.32 20.37 20.00
C LYS A 24 26.00 21.65 19.54
N SER A 25 26.86 21.60 18.52
CA SER A 25 27.54 22.79 18.01
C SER A 25 26.57 23.84 17.47
N ARG A 26 25.51 23.37 16.79
CA ARG A 26 24.43 24.21 16.26
C ARG A 26 23.11 23.43 16.27
N GLN A 27 22.10 24.01 16.91
CA GLN A 27 20.75 23.45 17.04
C GLN A 27 19.70 24.46 16.61
N ALA A 28 18.64 23.97 15.98
CA ALA A 28 17.44 24.74 15.70
C ALA A 28 16.77 25.17 17.02
N GLU A 29 16.12 26.33 17.01
CA GLU A 29 15.24 26.74 18.11
C GLU A 29 13.91 26.02 17.92
N VAL A 30 13.50 25.23 18.92
CA VAL A 30 12.30 24.40 18.85
C VAL A 30 11.23 25.00 19.77
N VAL A 31 10.06 25.28 19.21
CA VAL A 31 8.88 25.74 19.95
C VAL A 31 7.79 24.68 19.83
N GLU A 32 7.41 24.09 20.97
CA GLU A 32 6.35 23.09 21.04
C GLU A 32 5.01 23.75 21.35
N LEU A 33 4.03 23.58 20.47
CA LEU A 33 2.68 24.11 20.61
C LEU A 33 1.72 22.96 20.85
N HIS A 34 1.18 22.92 22.06
CA HIS A 34 0.20 21.92 22.48
C HIS A 34 -1.21 22.36 22.11
N VAL A 35 -1.76 21.76 21.06
CA VAL A 35 -3.12 22.02 20.61
C VAL A 35 -4.08 21.06 21.31
N ARG A 36 -5.05 21.59 22.08
CA ARG A 36 -6.05 20.76 22.76
C ARG A 36 -7.13 20.30 21.79
N LEU A 37 -7.48 19.01 21.84
CA LEU A 37 -8.63 18.49 21.12
C LEU A 37 -9.95 19.02 21.67
N THR A 38 -10.95 19.07 20.80
CA THR A 38 -12.32 19.36 21.20
C THR A 38 -12.94 18.17 21.94
N PRO A 39 -13.87 18.40 22.88
CA PRO A 39 -14.43 17.34 23.71
C PRO A 39 -15.10 16.25 22.87
N ASN A 40 -15.78 16.62 21.78
CA ASN A 40 -16.41 15.67 20.87
C ASN A 40 -15.37 14.76 20.19
N THR A 41 -14.27 15.33 19.71
CA THR A 41 -13.17 14.59 19.09
C THR A 41 -12.49 13.64 20.08
N SER A 42 -12.28 14.07 21.32
CA SER A 42 -11.71 13.23 22.38
C SER A 42 -12.61 12.02 22.71
N LEU A 43 -13.93 12.21 22.74
CA LEU A 43 -14.87 11.12 22.98
C LEU A 43 -14.89 10.12 21.80
N ILE A 44 -14.87 10.62 20.56
CA ILE A 44 -14.77 9.77 19.36
C ILE A 44 -13.47 8.94 19.39
N GLN A 45 -12.34 9.54 19.75
CA GLN A 45 -11.08 8.84 19.89
C GLN A 45 -11.17 7.71 20.93
N ALA A 46 -11.81 7.97 22.08
CA ALA A 46 -12.01 6.95 23.11
C ALA A 46 -12.88 5.78 22.62
N CYS A 47 -14.00 6.07 21.94
CA CYS A 47 -14.87 5.05 21.35
C CYS A 47 -14.12 4.19 20.31
N LEU A 48 -13.33 4.81 19.43
CA LEU A 48 -12.54 4.08 18.43
C LEU A 48 -11.47 3.19 19.07
N LEU A 49 -10.80 3.64 20.12
CA LEU A 49 -9.82 2.85 20.86
C LEU A 49 -10.48 1.67 21.59
N GLU A 50 -11.68 1.85 22.13
CA GLU A 50 -12.45 0.77 22.76
C GLU A 50 -12.83 -0.32 21.74
N ILE A 51 -13.35 0.08 20.57
CA ILE A 51 -13.68 -0.85 19.48
C ILE A 51 -12.42 -1.58 19.00
N MET A 52 -11.31 -0.87 18.86
CA MET A 52 -10.03 -1.48 18.48
C MET A 52 -9.52 -2.47 19.54
N ASN A 53 -9.66 -2.14 20.83
CA ASN A 53 -9.32 -3.06 21.92
C ASN A 53 -10.19 -4.32 21.89
N TYR A 54 -11.48 -4.18 21.60
CA TYR A 54 -12.40 -5.30 21.48
C TYR A 54 -12.01 -6.23 20.33
N THR A 55 -11.78 -5.68 19.13
CA THR A 55 -11.40 -6.47 17.94
C THR A 55 -10.06 -7.18 18.13
N VAL A 56 -9.07 -6.55 18.77
CA VAL A 56 -7.79 -7.20 19.12
C VAL A 56 -8.00 -8.35 20.12
N LYS A 57 -8.85 -8.18 21.14
CA LYS A 57 -9.17 -9.25 22.11
C LYS A 57 -9.83 -10.44 21.42
N GLN A 58 -10.77 -10.20 20.52
CA GLN A 58 -11.41 -11.28 19.74
C GLN A 58 -10.41 -11.99 18.83
N LEU A 59 -9.55 -11.23 18.15
CA LEU A 59 -8.49 -11.78 17.30
C LEU A 59 -7.54 -12.70 18.09
N LYS A 60 -7.15 -12.31 19.30
CA LYS A 60 -6.31 -13.12 20.20
C LYS A 60 -7.04 -14.35 20.73
N SER A 61 -8.33 -14.23 21.03
CA SER A 61 -9.14 -15.36 21.52
C SER A 61 -9.25 -16.47 20.48
N ILE A 62 -9.47 -16.10 19.21
CA ILE A 62 -9.62 -17.05 18.11
C ILE A 62 -8.28 -17.73 17.79
N ASN A 63 -7.16 -17.01 17.86
CA ASN A 63 -5.85 -17.52 17.46
C ASN A 63 -4.92 -17.78 18.66
N ARG A 64 -5.31 -18.69 19.56
CA ARG A 64 -4.54 -19.01 20.78
C ARG A 64 -3.15 -19.63 20.49
N THR A 65 -2.96 -20.21 19.30
CA THR A 65 -1.72 -20.88 18.88
C THR A 65 -0.67 -19.92 18.31
N LEU A 66 -1.04 -18.68 17.98
CA LEU A 66 -0.11 -17.67 17.48
C LEU A 66 0.45 -16.87 18.65
N ASP A 67 1.78 -16.68 18.70
CA ASP A 67 2.43 -15.83 19.70
C ASP A 67 2.17 -14.34 19.38
N MET A 68 1.00 -13.84 19.81
CA MET A 68 0.50 -12.50 19.50
C MET A 68 0.96 -11.43 20.50
N GLN A 69 2.19 -11.54 21.03
CA GLN A 69 2.77 -10.53 21.94
C GLN A 69 2.85 -9.15 21.29
N GLU A 70 3.10 -9.09 19.99
CA GLU A 70 3.23 -7.84 19.24
C GLU A 70 1.90 -7.19 18.87
N ILE A 71 0.77 -7.91 18.96
CA ILE A 71 -0.56 -7.35 18.70
C ILE A 71 -1.10 -6.71 19.97
N THR A 72 -0.59 -5.54 20.34
CA THR A 72 -1.18 -4.68 21.38
C THR A 72 -1.93 -3.54 20.74
N SER A 73 -2.90 -2.96 21.44
CA SER A 73 -3.64 -1.79 20.94
C SER A 73 -2.73 -0.59 20.69
N GLU A 74 -1.66 -0.43 21.47
CA GLU A 74 -0.60 0.55 21.23
C GLU A 74 0.12 0.30 19.89
N ASN A 75 0.39 -0.96 19.57
CA ASN A 75 1.05 -1.32 18.33
C ASN A 75 0.12 -1.19 17.12
N CYS A 76 -1.18 -1.49 17.27
CA CYS A 76 -2.19 -1.38 16.21
C CYS A 76 -2.30 0.03 15.62
N VAL A 77 -2.11 1.06 16.45
CA VAL A 77 -2.07 2.46 16.00
C VAL A 77 -0.93 2.72 15.02
N THR A 78 0.23 2.08 15.23
CA THR A 78 1.46 2.48 14.55
C THR A 78 1.44 2.15 13.06
N LYS A 79 2.05 3.02 12.24
CA LYS A 79 1.98 2.90 10.77
C LYS A 79 2.48 1.54 10.25
N LYS A 80 3.45 0.92 10.93
CA LYS A 80 4.10 -0.35 10.55
C LYS A 80 3.32 -1.62 10.94
N PHE A 81 2.22 -1.49 11.70
CA PHE A 81 1.46 -2.65 12.20
C PHE A 81 1.02 -3.62 11.11
N HIS A 82 0.51 -3.14 9.97
CA HIS A 82 0.07 -4.01 8.87
C HIS A 82 1.20 -4.87 8.32
N LYS A 83 2.43 -4.35 8.24
CA LYS A 83 3.58 -5.14 7.75
C LYS A 83 3.98 -6.23 8.74
N ILE A 84 3.91 -5.94 10.04
CA ILE A 84 4.15 -6.92 11.10
C ILE A 84 3.08 -8.02 11.04
N LEU A 85 1.82 -7.62 10.99
CA LEU A 85 0.69 -8.53 10.89
C LEU A 85 0.76 -9.38 9.63
N GLN A 86 1.10 -8.79 8.49
CA GLN A 86 1.28 -9.49 7.23
C GLN A 86 2.44 -10.50 7.31
N SER A 87 3.61 -10.09 7.82
CA SER A 87 4.76 -10.98 7.96
C SER A 87 4.49 -12.19 8.87
N GLN A 88 3.66 -12.02 9.91
CA GLN A 88 3.32 -13.11 10.83
C GLN A 88 2.22 -14.02 10.28
N LEU A 89 1.26 -13.44 9.56
CA LEU A 89 0.07 -14.16 9.11
C LEU A 89 0.17 -14.71 7.68
N ASP A 90 1.07 -14.21 6.83
CA ASP A 90 1.20 -14.67 5.44
C ASP A 90 1.49 -16.18 5.37
N CYS A 91 2.34 -16.69 6.25
CA CYS A 91 2.67 -18.14 6.32
C CYS A 91 1.48 -19.03 6.74
N VAL A 92 0.41 -18.44 7.28
CA VAL A 92 -0.76 -19.14 7.85
C VAL A 92 -2.06 -18.62 7.22
N TRP A 93 -1.99 -17.72 6.22
CA TRP A 93 -3.15 -16.96 5.74
C TRP A 93 -4.29 -17.84 5.24
N HIS A 94 -3.96 -18.95 4.58
CA HIS A 94 -4.94 -19.92 4.09
C HIS A 94 -5.56 -20.79 5.19
N GLN A 95 -4.91 -20.89 6.35
CA GLN A 95 -5.37 -21.65 7.52
C GLN A 95 -6.22 -20.78 8.46
N LEU A 96 -6.18 -19.45 8.32
CA LEU A 96 -7.00 -18.54 9.12
C LEU A 96 -8.47 -18.63 8.71
N SER A 97 -9.34 -18.58 9.72
CA SER A 97 -10.80 -18.53 9.52
C SER A 97 -11.22 -17.24 8.78
N THR A 98 -12.34 -17.30 8.07
CA THR A 98 -12.93 -16.12 7.41
C THR A 98 -13.18 -14.99 8.41
N ARG A 99 -13.67 -15.32 9.61
CA ARG A 99 -13.86 -14.36 10.71
C ARG A 99 -12.57 -13.67 11.12
N THR A 100 -11.47 -14.40 11.20
CA THR A 100 -10.15 -13.83 11.51
C THR A 100 -9.73 -12.81 10.45
N LYS A 101 -9.96 -13.11 9.16
CA LYS A 101 -9.66 -12.21 8.04
C LYS A 101 -10.53 -10.95 8.08
N GLU A 102 -11.81 -11.08 8.42
CA GLU A 102 -12.73 -9.96 8.65
C GLU A 102 -12.22 -9.04 9.78
N TYR A 103 -11.82 -9.59 10.93
CA TYR A 103 -11.24 -8.78 12.02
C TYR A 103 -9.97 -8.03 11.61
N ILE A 104 -9.11 -8.63 10.78
CA ILE A 104 -7.91 -7.98 10.25
C ILE A 104 -8.27 -6.81 9.33
N GLN A 105 -9.26 -7.01 8.46
CA GLN A 105 -9.78 -5.94 7.61
C GLN A 105 -10.40 -4.82 8.44
N ASP A 106 -11.15 -5.15 9.49
CA ASP A 106 -11.74 -4.18 10.40
C ASP A 106 -10.68 -3.38 11.16
N LEU A 107 -9.59 -4.01 11.63
CA LEU A 107 -8.48 -3.29 12.24
C LEU A 107 -7.84 -2.28 11.28
N LYS A 108 -7.74 -2.61 9.98
CA LYS A 108 -7.25 -1.69 8.95
C LYS A 108 -8.19 -0.50 8.77
N VAL A 109 -9.50 -0.72 8.76
CA VAL A 109 -10.52 0.33 8.64
C VAL A 109 -10.52 1.23 9.88
N LEU A 110 -10.59 0.66 11.08
CA LEU A 110 -10.59 1.38 12.36
C LEU A 110 -9.34 2.25 12.51
N ARG A 111 -8.17 1.73 12.13
CA ARG A 111 -6.93 2.53 12.12
C ARG A 111 -7.03 3.70 11.15
N THR A 112 -7.55 3.48 9.95
CA THR A 112 -7.72 4.56 8.95
C THR A 112 -8.68 5.63 9.48
N MET A 113 -9.75 5.24 10.17
CA MET A 113 -10.67 6.17 10.84
C MET A 113 -9.98 6.98 11.94
N ILE A 114 -9.16 6.36 12.79
CA ILE A 114 -8.43 7.07 13.86
C ILE A 114 -7.46 8.11 13.27
N LEU A 115 -6.77 7.79 12.18
CA LEU A 115 -5.88 8.74 11.52
C LEU A 115 -6.66 9.89 10.86
N ASN A 116 -7.75 9.56 10.15
CA ASN A 116 -8.59 10.57 9.50
C ASN A 116 -9.31 11.47 10.51
N LEU A 117 -9.59 11.00 11.73
CA LEU A 117 -10.16 11.84 12.78
C LEU A 117 -9.28 13.05 13.11
N ILE A 118 -7.96 12.89 13.05
CA ILE A 118 -6.97 13.92 13.39
C ILE A 118 -6.59 14.74 12.15
N HIS A 119 -6.45 14.10 11.00
CA HIS A 119 -5.93 14.73 9.78
C HIS A 119 -7.01 15.35 8.88
N ASP A 120 -8.22 14.76 8.81
CA ASP A 120 -9.28 15.23 7.92
C ASP A 120 -10.19 16.28 8.58
N ASP A 121 -10.92 17.02 7.73
CA ASP A 121 -11.99 17.91 8.16
C ASP A 121 -13.22 17.14 8.71
N SER A 122 -14.01 17.81 9.53
CA SER A 122 -15.20 17.24 10.17
C SER A 122 -16.23 16.70 9.17
N VAL A 123 -16.36 17.36 8.01
CA VAL A 123 -17.26 16.99 6.91
C VAL A 123 -16.77 15.72 6.21
N SER A 124 -15.50 15.68 5.77
CA SER A 124 -14.90 14.48 5.16
C SER A 124 -14.92 13.28 6.10
N PHE A 125 -14.63 13.49 7.37
CA PHE A 125 -14.69 12.43 8.38
C PHE A 125 -16.11 11.88 8.54
N TYR A 126 -17.13 12.74 8.58
CA TYR A 126 -18.52 12.31 8.65
C TYR A 126 -18.94 11.52 7.41
N SER A 127 -18.57 11.97 6.20
CA SER A 127 -18.82 11.23 4.96
C SER A 127 -18.20 9.82 5.00
N LEU A 128 -16.95 9.72 5.46
CA LEU A 128 -16.26 8.44 5.62
C LEU A 128 -17.00 7.52 6.59
N VAL A 129 -17.35 8.01 7.78
CA VAL A 129 -18.08 7.23 8.79
C VAL A 129 -19.44 6.79 8.26
N ASN A 130 -20.14 7.62 7.49
CA ASN A 130 -21.44 7.29 6.93
C ASN A 130 -21.37 6.19 5.86
N LYS A 131 -20.27 6.07 5.11
CA LYS A 131 -20.05 4.95 4.18
C LYS A 131 -20.04 3.59 4.88
N TYR A 132 -19.57 3.54 6.12
CA TYR A 132 -19.52 2.30 6.90
C TYR A 132 -20.79 2.02 7.71
N ARG A 133 -21.76 2.94 7.71
CA ARG A 133 -23.07 2.76 8.37
C ARG A 133 -24.07 1.96 7.51
N THR A 134 -23.69 1.55 6.30
CA THR A 134 -24.60 0.85 5.40
C THR A 134 -24.99 -0.53 5.96
N PRO A 135 -26.25 -0.96 5.78
CA PRO A 135 -26.71 -2.27 6.27
C PRO A 135 -25.96 -3.44 5.61
N GLU A 136 -25.48 -3.25 4.39
CA GLU A 136 -24.64 -4.21 3.64
C GLU A 136 -23.32 -4.48 4.37
N TYR A 137 -22.65 -3.42 4.82
CA TYR A 137 -21.38 -3.53 5.53
C TYR A 137 -21.57 -4.16 6.92
N ALA A 138 -22.72 -3.92 7.56
CA ALA A 138 -23.04 -4.54 8.84
C ALA A 138 -23.29 -6.06 8.77
N GLN A 139 -23.70 -6.60 7.61
CA GLN A 139 -23.95 -8.04 7.43
C GLN A 139 -22.68 -8.84 7.14
N VAL A 140 -21.71 -8.23 6.46
CA VAL A 140 -20.48 -8.91 6.00
C VAL A 140 -19.35 -8.82 7.03
N ASN A 141 -19.36 -7.82 7.91
CA ASN A 141 -18.25 -7.57 8.83
C ASN A 141 -18.41 -8.22 10.20
N SER A 142 -17.33 -8.15 10.99
CA SER A 142 -17.18 -8.77 12.31
C SER A 142 -18.11 -8.25 13.43
N GLY A 143 -19.14 -7.47 13.07
CA GLY A 143 -20.20 -7.01 13.96
C GLY A 143 -19.81 -5.83 14.85
N TRP A 144 -18.64 -5.20 14.65
CA TRP A 144 -18.21 -4.11 15.55
C TRP A 144 -19.14 -2.88 15.53
N ILE A 145 -19.93 -2.72 14.47
CA ILE A 145 -20.95 -1.69 14.31
C ILE A 145 -22.10 -1.86 15.31
N LEU A 146 -22.31 -3.08 15.81
CA LEU A 146 -23.36 -3.41 16.78
C LEU A 146 -22.97 -3.07 18.22
N LEU A 147 -21.73 -2.64 18.48
CA LEU A 147 -21.33 -2.19 19.81
C LEU A 147 -21.95 -0.83 20.14
N ASP A 148 -22.29 -0.63 21.41
CA ASP A 148 -22.76 0.67 21.94
C ASP A 148 -21.73 1.79 21.69
N SER A 149 -20.43 1.46 21.74
CA SER A 149 -19.33 2.37 21.41
C SER A 149 -19.36 2.82 19.93
N ALA A 150 -19.91 2.01 19.02
CA ALA A 150 -20.08 2.38 17.63
C ALA A 150 -21.33 3.26 17.43
N GLU A 151 -22.43 3.02 18.14
CA GLU A 151 -23.60 3.92 18.08
C GLU A 151 -23.25 5.33 18.57
N THR A 152 -22.53 5.42 19.69
CA THR A 152 -22.03 6.69 20.22
C THR A 152 -21.07 7.39 19.25
N LEU A 153 -20.20 6.64 18.56
CA LEU A 153 -19.34 7.15 17.49
C LEU A 153 -20.17 7.83 16.38
N PHE A 154 -21.19 7.16 15.86
CA PHE A 154 -22.03 7.72 14.80
C PHE A 154 -22.79 8.97 15.23
N ARG A 155 -23.32 8.97 16.46
CA ARG A 155 -24.01 10.12 17.04
C ARG A 155 -23.08 11.31 17.18
N LEU A 156 -21.87 11.11 17.69
CA LEU A 156 -20.87 12.17 17.85
C LEU A 156 -20.36 12.68 16.51
N ALA A 157 -20.14 11.80 15.53
CA ALA A 157 -19.75 12.20 14.17
C ALA A 157 -20.81 13.11 13.52
N LYS A 158 -22.10 12.81 13.72
CA LYS A 158 -23.20 13.68 13.26
C LYS A 158 -23.19 15.03 13.97
N LEU A 159 -22.97 15.05 15.29
CA LEU A 159 -22.93 16.28 16.08
C LEU A 159 -21.76 17.21 15.73
N ARG A 160 -20.70 16.71 15.07
CA ARG A 160 -19.58 17.54 14.58
C ARG A 160 -19.94 18.37 13.34
N VAL A 161 -20.94 17.95 12.57
CA VAL A 161 -21.36 18.61 11.32
C VAL A 161 -22.69 19.34 11.49
N PHE A 162 -23.60 18.72 12.24
CA PHE A 162 -24.94 19.21 12.47
C PHE A 162 -25.14 19.58 13.93
N ASN A 163 -25.68 20.77 14.17
CA ASN A 163 -26.10 21.16 15.52
C ASN A 163 -27.31 20.34 15.97
N THR A 164 -27.70 20.43 17.24
CA THR A 164 -28.89 19.79 17.83
C THR A 164 -30.20 20.08 17.07
N LYS A 165 -30.25 21.20 16.34
CA LYS A 165 -31.36 21.61 15.45
C LYS A 165 -31.25 21.06 14.01
N SER A 166 -30.28 20.20 13.72
CA SER A 166 -29.92 19.73 12.36
C SER A 166 -29.51 20.85 11.39
N GLU A 167 -29.08 22.01 11.92
CA GLU A 167 -28.45 23.08 11.14
C GLU A 167 -26.99 22.72 10.84
N PHE A 168 -26.52 23.02 9.63
CA PHE A 168 -25.13 22.84 9.23
C PHE A 168 -24.25 23.89 9.93
N ASP A 169 -23.44 23.42 10.89
CA ASP A 169 -22.43 24.19 11.62
C ASP A 169 -21.24 23.27 11.90
N PRO A 170 -20.38 23.02 10.88
CA PRO A 170 -19.26 22.11 11.02
C PRO A 170 -18.22 22.67 11.98
N GLU A 171 -17.76 21.81 12.88
CA GLU A 171 -16.67 22.11 13.81
C GLU A 171 -15.34 22.22 13.04
N PRO A 172 -14.61 23.34 13.17
CA PRO A 172 -13.30 23.50 12.53
C PRO A 172 -12.20 22.76 13.28
N SER A 173 -11.13 22.41 12.56
CA SER A 173 -9.97 21.77 13.18
C SER A 173 -9.23 22.75 14.11
N PRO A 174 -8.90 22.36 15.34
CA PRO A 174 -8.10 23.18 16.26
C PRO A 174 -6.72 23.57 15.70
N LYS A 175 -6.08 22.70 14.88
CA LYS A 175 -4.77 23.01 14.27
C LYS A 175 -4.82 24.24 13.36
N TRP A 176 -5.95 24.47 12.69
CA TRP A 176 -6.11 25.61 11.77
C TRP A 176 -6.09 26.95 12.49
N LYS A 177 -6.69 27.03 13.68
CA LYS A 177 -6.66 28.24 14.50
C LYS A 177 -5.24 28.56 14.94
N CYS A 178 -4.55 27.57 15.50
CA CYS A 178 -3.14 27.72 15.89
C CYS A 178 -2.24 28.09 14.71
N LEU A 179 -2.47 27.51 13.52
CA LEU A 179 -1.73 27.88 12.31
C LEU A 179 -1.99 29.33 11.89
N CYS A 180 -3.24 29.81 11.96
CA CYS A 180 -3.56 31.21 11.67
C CYS A 180 -2.90 32.16 12.67
N ASP A 181 -2.97 31.86 13.97
CA ASP A 181 -2.35 32.67 15.02
C ASP A 181 -0.83 32.76 14.80
N LEU A 182 -0.19 31.66 14.43
CA LEU A 182 1.24 31.62 14.08
C LEU A 182 1.60 32.46 12.86
N LEU A 183 0.83 32.33 11.77
CA LEU A 183 1.12 32.98 10.50
C LEU A 183 0.79 34.48 10.52
N LEU A 184 -0.25 34.89 11.25
CA LEU A 184 -0.75 36.26 11.27
C LEU A 184 -0.11 37.12 12.36
N ASP A 185 0.12 36.57 13.55
CA ASP A 185 0.50 37.35 14.72
C ASP A 185 1.95 37.05 15.15
N GLU A 186 2.30 35.78 15.41
CA GLU A 186 3.61 35.46 16.02
C GLU A 186 4.81 35.68 15.08
N ILE A 187 4.80 35.09 13.88
CA ILE A 187 5.91 35.18 12.94
C ILE A 187 6.13 36.63 12.47
N PRO A 188 5.08 37.38 12.05
CA PRO A 188 5.25 38.77 11.63
C PRO A 188 5.72 39.70 12.75
N GLU A 189 5.30 39.49 14.00
CA GLU A 189 5.81 40.25 15.14
C GLU A 189 7.29 39.98 15.45
N GLU A 190 7.72 38.72 15.36
CA GLU A 190 9.13 38.38 15.55
C GLU A 190 10.02 38.98 14.46
N VAL A 191 9.57 38.94 13.20
CA VAL A 191 10.32 39.54 12.09
C VAL A 191 10.41 41.06 12.25
N LYS A 192 9.35 41.71 12.73
CA LYS A 192 9.35 43.16 13.03
C LYS A 192 10.26 43.53 14.21
N LYS A 193 10.44 42.63 15.19
CA LYS A 193 11.34 42.84 16.34
C LYS A 193 12.82 42.68 15.96
N ASN A 194 13.14 41.88 14.94
CA ASN A 194 14.49 41.71 14.44
C ASN A 194 14.88 42.88 13.50
N ARG A 195 15.82 43.73 13.96
CA ARG A 195 16.22 45.01 13.32
C ARG A 195 16.69 44.96 11.84
N ASN A 196 16.89 43.77 11.27
CA ASN A 196 17.35 43.56 9.88
C ASN A 196 16.37 42.72 9.02
N GLY A 197 15.18 42.37 9.52
CA GLY A 197 14.25 41.49 8.80
C GLY A 197 13.33 42.25 7.85
N SER A 198 13.52 42.09 6.54
CA SER A 198 12.47 42.44 5.58
C SER A 198 11.46 41.30 5.50
N LEU A 199 10.17 41.59 5.74
CA LEU A 199 9.08 40.61 5.63
C LEU A 199 8.98 40.01 4.20
N ALA A 200 9.61 40.65 3.21
CA ALA A 200 9.67 40.20 1.83
C ALA A 200 10.62 39.02 1.59
N ASN A 201 11.65 38.84 2.45
CA ASN A 201 12.64 37.78 2.29
C ASN A 201 12.42 36.58 3.22
N THR A 202 11.46 36.67 4.14
CA THR A 202 11.20 35.58 5.08
C THR A 202 10.41 34.47 4.38
N LYS A 203 11.04 33.29 4.30
CA LYS A 203 10.47 32.08 3.73
C LYS A 203 10.00 31.17 4.85
N ILE A 204 8.72 30.82 4.81
CA ILE A 204 8.07 29.91 5.75
C ILE A 204 7.82 28.59 5.03
N LEU A 205 8.31 27.49 5.60
CA LEU A 205 8.09 26.14 5.09
C LEU A 205 7.13 25.37 6.00
N ILE A 206 5.95 25.01 5.49
CA ILE A 206 4.98 24.16 6.18
C ILE A 206 5.16 22.72 5.69
N LEU A 207 5.43 21.81 6.62
CA LEU A 207 5.66 20.40 6.32
C LEU A 207 4.47 19.51 6.72
N CYS A 208 4.03 18.70 5.76
CA CYS A 208 2.88 17.79 5.89
C CYS A 208 3.23 16.33 5.59
N ASN A 209 2.41 15.39 6.08
CA ASN A 209 2.61 13.97 5.81
C ASN A 209 2.04 13.53 4.46
N ASP A 210 0.83 13.98 4.12
CA ASP A 210 0.08 13.47 2.97
C ASP A 210 -0.29 14.60 1.99
N ASN A 211 -0.36 14.29 0.69
CA ASN A 211 -0.77 15.24 -0.35
C ASN A 211 -2.18 15.78 -0.11
N LYS A 212 -3.07 14.95 0.45
CA LYS A 212 -4.43 15.35 0.82
C LYS A 212 -4.43 16.47 1.87
N SER A 213 -3.62 16.34 2.92
CA SER A 213 -3.48 17.40 3.93
C SER A 213 -2.86 18.67 3.35
N CYS A 214 -1.92 18.51 2.41
CA CYS A 214 -1.32 19.62 1.69
C CYS A 214 -2.36 20.40 0.87
N SER A 215 -3.18 19.69 0.09
CA SER A 215 -4.29 20.27 -0.68
C SER A 215 -5.33 20.91 0.25
N GLN A 216 -5.71 20.23 1.34
CA GLN A 216 -6.62 20.78 2.36
C GLN A 216 -6.11 22.09 2.96
N LEU A 217 -4.82 22.15 3.33
CA LEU A 217 -4.22 23.37 3.87
C LEU A 217 -4.13 24.48 2.81
N ASN A 218 -3.83 24.14 1.56
CA ASN A 218 -3.86 25.09 0.46
C ASN A 218 -5.26 25.72 0.28
N HIS A 219 -6.30 24.89 0.21
CA HIS A 219 -7.68 25.34 0.09
C HIS A 219 -8.14 26.14 1.33
N PHE A 220 -7.69 25.75 2.52
CA PHE A 220 -7.96 26.46 3.76
C PHE A 220 -7.33 27.87 3.77
N LEU A 221 -6.06 27.99 3.37
CA LEU A 221 -5.35 29.28 3.35
C LEU A 221 -5.86 30.22 2.25
N THR A 222 -6.35 29.70 1.13
CA THR A 222 -6.93 30.49 0.03
C THR A 222 -8.37 30.95 0.28
N MET A 223 -9.24 30.03 0.73
CA MET A 223 -10.68 30.29 0.84
C MET A 223 -11.12 30.71 2.24
N GLY A 224 -10.34 30.39 3.28
CA GLY A 224 -10.70 30.55 4.69
C GLY A 224 -11.59 29.44 5.24
N GLU A 225 -11.66 29.35 6.58
CA GLU A 225 -12.27 28.24 7.34
C GLU A 225 -13.72 27.90 6.90
N SER A 226 -14.60 28.89 6.90
CA SER A 226 -16.03 28.67 6.65
C SER A 226 -16.33 28.38 5.17
N LYS A 227 -15.65 29.05 4.24
CA LYS A 227 -15.87 28.83 2.80
C LYS A 227 -15.36 27.46 2.37
N TYR A 228 -14.22 27.03 2.92
CA TYR A 228 -13.66 25.70 2.68
C TYR A 228 -14.61 24.59 3.14
N LEU A 229 -15.09 24.63 4.38
CA LEU A 229 -15.99 23.60 4.92
C LEU A 229 -17.33 23.52 4.18
N PHE A 230 -17.81 24.65 3.65
CA PHE A 230 -18.98 24.67 2.78
C PHE A 230 -18.66 24.02 1.42
N TYR A 231 -17.57 24.41 0.77
CA TYR A 231 -17.12 23.84 -0.49
C TYR A 231 -16.92 22.32 -0.42
N THR A 232 -16.31 21.81 0.65
CA THR A 232 -16.14 20.36 0.85
C THR A 232 -17.46 19.63 1.08
N ALA A 233 -18.43 20.27 1.72
CA ALA A 233 -19.76 19.68 1.91
C ALA A 233 -20.53 19.52 0.59
N PHE A 234 -20.40 20.47 -0.35
CA PHE A 234 -20.95 20.33 -1.70
C PHE A 234 -20.27 19.21 -2.49
N ARG A 235 -18.92 19.15 -2.48
CA ARG A 235 -18.18 18.09 -3.19
C ARG A 235 -18.44 16.67 -2.69
N LYS A 236 -19.00 16.51 -1.48
CA LYS A 236 -19.28 15.21 -0.86
C LYS A 236 -20.77 14.88 -0.81
N ASP A 237 -21.60 15.63 -1.53
CA ASP A 237 -23.05 15.45 -1.66
C ASP A 237 -23.77 15.29 -0.31
N LEU A 238 -23.45 16.15 0.67
CA LEU A 238 -24.17 16.16 1.93
C LEU A 238 -25.55 16.83 1.76
N THR A 239 -26.61 16.15 2.20
CA THR A 239 -27.97 16.71 2.24
C THR A 239 -28.07 17.79 3.32
N ILE A 240 -27.88 19.05 2.95
CA ILE A 240 -27.99 20.20 3.85
C ILE A 240 -29.42 20.75 3.80
N ASN A 241 -30.22 20.49 4.85
CA ASN A 241 -31.61 20.96 4.93
C ASN A 241 -31.74 22.38 5.51
N SER A 242 -30.81 22.83 6.37
CA SER A 242 -30.74 24.20 6.87
C SER A 242 -29.32 24.59 7.29
N VAL A 243 -29.01 25.89 7.21
CA VAL A 243 -27.64 26.43 7.34
C VAL A 243 -27.61 27.49 8.44
N ALA A 244 -26.60 27.46 9.31
CA ALA A 244 -26.45 28.39 10.42
C ALA A 244 -26.22 29.85 9.96
N SER A 245 -26.54 30.83 10.83
CA SER A 245 -26.51 32.28 10.52
C SER A 245 -25.16 32.82 10.02
N LYS A 246 -24.03 32.17 10.33
CA LYS A 246 -22.69 32.52 9.84
C LYS A 246 -22.53 32.31 8.33
N TYR A 247 -23.23 31.31 7.78
CA TYR A 247 -23.15 30.89 6.39
C TYR A 247 -24.26 31.50 5.51
N LYS A 248 -25.26 32.19 6.10
CA LYS A 248 -26.27 32.95 5.35
C LYS A 248 -25.68 34.02 4.43
N LYS A 249 -24.47 34.52 4.73
CA LYS A 249 -23.75 35.49 3.88
C LYS A 249 -23.16 34.87 2.60
N LEU A 250 -22.89 33.55 2.58
CA LEU A 250 -22.42 32.82 1.40
C LEU A 250 -23.57 32.36 0.48
N ASN A 251 -24.82 32.42 0.95
CA ASN A 251 -26.00 31.93 0.24
C ASN A 251 -26.59 32.95 -0.76
N LYS A 252 -25.83 33.99 -1.16
CA LYS A 252 -26.25 34.87 -2.25
C LYS A 252 -25.81 34.23 -3.58
N PRO A 253 -26.74 33.84 -4.46
CA PRO A 253 -26.38 33.36 -5.78
C PRO A 253 -25.70 34.51 -6.55
N LEU A 254 -24.61 34.17 -7.26
CA LEU A 254 -24.10 34.96 -8.37
C LEU A 254 -25.28 35.24 -9.30
N LYS A 255 -25.59 36.52 -9.54
CA LYS A 255 -26.62 36.91 -10.50
C LYS A 255 -26.10 36.60 -11.90
N THR A 256 -26.69 35.58 -12.51
CA THR A 256 -26.72 35.38 -13.95
C THR A 256 -27.43 36.58 -14.58
N GLU A 257 -26.69 37.44 -15.28
CA GLU A 257 -27.28 38.24 -16.36
C GLU A 257 -27.21 37.41 -17.65
N GLU A 258 -28.17 36.50 -17.80
CA GLU A 258 -28.50 35.97 -19.12
C GLU A 258 -29.27 37.04 -19.89
N LYS A 259 -28.67 37.53 -20.98
CA LYS A 259 -29.43 37.91 -22.17
C LYS A 259 -29.23 36.82 -23.21
N CYS A 260 -30.27 36.00 -23.39
CA CYS A 260 -30.39 34.98 -24.42
C CYS A 260 -29.98 35.48 -25.82
N LYS A 261 -29.18 34.68 -26.54
CA LYS A 261 -29.43 34.30 -27.95
C LYS A 261 -28.93 32.88 -28.26
N THR A 262 -29.91 32.00 -28.51
CA THR A 262 -29.92 30.80 -29.39
C THR A 262 -28.98 29.61 -29.12
N GLN A 263 -29.63 28.55 -28.61
CA GLN A 263 -29.47 27.11 -28.92
C GLN A 263 -28.34 26.72 -29.90
N LYS A 264 -27.21 26.21 -29.37
CA LYS A 264 -26.45 25.09 -29.95
C LYS A 264 -25.29 24.48 -29.14
N ASP A 265 -24.91 25.01 -27.97
CA ASP A 265 -23.68 24.57 -27.27
C ASP A 265 -23.91 24.03 -25.84
N LEU A 266 -24.80 23.04 -25.66
CA LEU A 266 -25.15 22.51 -24.32
C LEU A 266 -24.71 21.05 -24.06
N GLU A 267 -23.77 20.50 -24.83
CA GLU A 267 -23.30 19.12 -24.65
C GLU A 267 -21.81 18.97 -24.25
N ASN A 268 -21.03 20.05 -24.11
CA ASN A 268 -19.56 19.93 -23.92
C ASN A 268 -18.99 20.39 -22.56
N THR A 269 -19.77 20.47 -21.49
CA THR A 269 -19.29 21.04 -20.19
C THR A 269 -19.39 20.11 -18.98
N SER A 270 -19.49 18.79 -19.15
CA SER A 270 -19.48 17.83 -18.03
C SER A 270 -18.19 17.01 -17.89
N GLU A 271 -17.22 17.18 -18.79
CA GLU A 271 -16.00 16.33 -18.83
C GLU A 271 -14.73 17.02 -18.31
N LEU A 272 -14.79 18.31 -17.96
CA LEU A 272 -13.60 19.07 -17.54
C LEU A 272 -13.30 19.03 -16.03
N ASP A 273 -14.19 18.48 -15.19
CA ASP A 273 -14.05 18.57 -13.73
C ASP A 273 -13.39 17.35 -13.06
N GLU A 274 -13.20 16.22 -13.76
CA GLU A 274 -12.60 15.00 -13.16
C GLU A 274 -11.09 14.86 -13.45
N GLU A 275 -10.60 15.33 -14.61
CA GLU A 275 -9.18 15.32 -14.94
C GLU A 275 -8.38 16.32 -14.09
N ASP A 276 -8.93 17.51 -13.84
CA ASP A 276 -8.32 18.53 -12.96
C ASP A 276 -8.22 18.05 -11.49
N VAL A 277 -9.04 17.08 -11.07
CA VAL A 277 -9.06 16.54 -9.70
C VAL A 277 -7.91 15.57 -9.44
N LEU A 278 -7.56 14.75 -10.42
CA LEU A 278 -6.40 13.84 -10.34
C LEU A 278 -5.09 14.63 -10.36
N ASP A 279 -5.04 15.70 -11.16
CA ASP A 279 -3.87 16.57 -11.24
C ASP A 279 -3.71 17.48 -10.01
N GLU A 280 -4.80 17.95 -9.37
CA GLU A 280 -4.70 18.68 -8.11
C GLU A 280 -4.29 17.81 -6.92
N MET A 281 -4.69 16.54 -6.87
CA MET A 281 -4.30 15.61 -5.79
C MET A 281 -2.85 15.12 -5.91
N ASN A 282 -2.26 15.19 -7.11
CA ASN A 282 -0.87 14.82 -7.38
C ASN A 282 0.14 15.97 -7.22
N LYS A 283 -0.32 17.22 -7.12
CA LYS A 283 0.55 18.38 -6.87
C LYS A 283 1.08 18.35 -5.43
N SER A 284 2.38 18.07 -5.28
CA SER A 284 3.05 17.90 -3.97
C SER A 284 3.70 19.18 -3.43
N ASN A 285 3.65 20.29 -4.20
CA ASN A 285 4.29 21.56 -3.90
C ASN A 285 3.34 22.71 -4.20
N TYR A 286 3.04 23.53 -3.19
CA TYR A 286 2.31 24.78 -3.37
C TYR A 286 3.17 25.94 -2.85
N VAL A 287 3.36 26.96 -3.69
CA VAL A 287 3.96 28.25 -3.29
C VAL A 287 2.82 29.25 -3.28
N LEU A 288 2.54 29.84 -2.12
CA LEU A 288 1.42 30.76 -1.96
C LEU A 288 1.96 32.17 -1.73
N THR A 289 1.80 33.02 -2.75
CA THR A 289 1.95 34.48 -2.63
C THR A 289 0.57 35.06 -2.37
N LEU A 290 0.28 35.43 -1.12
CA LEU A 290 -1.02 35.93 -0.68
C LEU A 290 -1.37 37.28 -1.35
N THR A 291 -2.13 37.27 -2.43
CA THR A 291 -2.93 38.42 -2.86
C THR A 291 -4.31 38.37 -2.17
N GLN A 292 -4.51 39.29 -1.22
CA GLN A 292 -5.80 39.74 -0.67
C GLN A 292 -6.57 38.80 0.31
N VAL A 293 -6.37 39.05 1.62
CA VAL A 293 -7.44 38.85 2.63
C VAL A 293 -7.81 40.24 3.16
N ALA A 294 -9.04 40.67 2.85
CA ALA A 294 -9.54 42.01 3.17
C ALA A 294 -9.92 42.14 4.65
N THR A 295 -9.28 43.08 5.35
CA THR A 295 -9.76 43.64 6.62
C THR A 295 -10.91 44.60 6.36
N SER A 296 -12.05 44.36 7.01
CA SER A 296 -13.22 45.22 6.93
C SER A 296 -13.00 46.55 7.68
N ASP A 297 -12.74 47.65 6.97
CA ASP A 297 -13.42 48.93 7.20
C ASP A 297 -13.03 50.04 6.21
N SER A 298 -13.99 50.96 6.02
CA SER A 298 -13.96 52.22 5.25
C SER A 298 -14.38 52.21 3.77
N LYS A 299 -15.06 53.30 3.37
CA LYS A 299 -16.06 53.42 2.30
C LYS A 299 -15.49 53.96 0.97
N LYS A 300 -16.06 53.46 -0.14
CA LYS A 300 -16.22 54.05 -1.49
C LYS A 300 -14.94 54.39 -2.30
N SER A 301 -14.65 53.60 -3.35
CA SER A 301 -14.82 54.02 -4.76
C SER A 301 -14.41 52.94 -5.80
N LYS A 302 -15.34 52.71 -6.72
CA LYS A 302 -15.32 52.15 -8.09
C LYS A 302 -14.10 51.38 -8.65
N SER A 303 -14.39 50.11 -8.95
CA SER A 303 -14.11 49.35 -10.20
C SER A 303 -12.68 49.31 -10.73
N LYS A 304 -11.99 48.20 -10.47
CA LYS A 304 -11.13 47.49 -11.42
C LYS A 304 -11.06 46.01 -11.02
N SER A 305 -11.17 45.15 -12.01
CA SER A 305 -11.16 43.68 -12.00
C SER A 305 -10.06 43.08 -11.12
N THR A 306 -10.45 42.19 -10.19
CA THR A 306 -9.54 41.39 -9.36
C THR A 306 -10.05 39.95 -9.33
N GLU A 307 -9.74 39.19 -10.37
CA GLU A 307 -9.73 37.73 -10.37
C GLU A 307 -8.59 37.31 -11.29
N ASP A 308 -7.43 37.01 -10.71
CA ASP A 308 -6.44 36.07 -11.23
C ASP A 308 -5.29 35.96 -10.21
N SER A 309 -5.36 34.93 -9.37
CA SER A 309 -4.20 34.45 -8.60
C SER A 309 -3.61 33.28 -9.37
N MET A 310 -2.62 33.54 -10.23
CA MET A 310 -1.90 32.49 -10.96
C MET A 310 -0.90 31.79 -10.03
N PHE A 311 -0.85 30.46 -10.06
CA PHE A 311 0.11 29.62 -9.34
C PHE A 311 1.01 28.87 -10.32
N GLU A 312 2.32 28.87 -10.10
CA GLU A 312 3.31 28.13 -10.90
C GLU A 312 4.14 27.13 -10.05
N PRO A 313 4.61 26.02 -10.65
CA PRO A 313 5.41 24.98 -9.99
C PRO A 313 6.87 25.38 -9.69
N ILE A 314 7.47 24.78 -8.64
CA ILE A 314 8.86 25.02 -8.18
C ILE A 314 9.94 24.76 -9.25
N SER A 315 9.62 24.05 -10.33
CA SER A 315 10.51 23.84 -11.48
C SER A 315 10.81 25.11 -12.28
N GLN A 316 10.05 26.20 -12.06
CA GLN A 316 10.17 27.47 -12.81
C GLN A 316 10.68 28.65 -11.95
N ILE A 317 11.26 28.41 -10.76
CA ILE A 317 11.90 29.48 -9.97
C ILE A 317 13.04 30.16 -10.75
N GLU A 318 13.67 29.49 -11.71
CA GLU A 318 14.74 30.08 -12.52
C GLU A 318 14.24 31.11 -13.56
N ASN A 319 12.93 31.18 -13.84
CA ASN A 319 12.37 32.01 -14.93
C ASN A 319 11.41 33.13 -14.46
N LEU A 320 11.24 33.34 -13.15
CA LEU A 320 10.41 34.44 -12.65
C LEU A 320 11.28 35.65 -12.30
N ASP A 321 11.13 36.73 -13.07
CA ASP A 321 11.73 38.04 -12.78
C ASP A 321 11.21 38.58 -11.44
N ILE A 322 12.08 38.54 -10.43
CA ILE A 322 11.87 38.93 -9.01
C ILE A 322 11.58 40.44 -8.82
N THR A 323 11.48 41.22 -9.90
CA THR A 323 11.49 42.69 -9.82
C THR A 323 10.13 43.41 -9.87
N GLN A 324 8.98 42.71 -9.90
CA GLN A 324 7.65 43.35 -10.02
C GLN A 324 6.57 42.92 -9.00
N LEU A 325 6.94 42.33 -7.86
CA LEU A 325 5.97 42.08 -6.77
C LEU A 325 6.13 43.14 -5.68
N GLU A 326 5.16 44.06 -5.60
CA GLU A 326 5.07 45.08 -4.56
C GLU A 326 4.94 44.44 -3.15
N THR A 327 6.06 44.49 -2.41
CA THR A 327 6.20 44.88 -1.00
C THR A 327 5.03 44.62 -0.04
N GLU A 328 5.12 43.58 0.82
CA GLU A 328 4.83 43.64 2.28
C GLU A 328 4.67 42.26 3.01
N ARG A 329 4.81 41.06 2.40
CA ARG A 329 4.43 39.78 3.08
C ARG A 329 5.34 38.56 2.82
N PRO A 330 5.38 37.56 3.74
CA PRO A 330 6.27 36.40 3.65
C PRO A 330 5.81 35.35 2.62
N ILE A 331 6.77 34.61 2.05
CA ILE A 331 6.51 33.54 1.09
C ILE A 331 6.23 32.24 1.86
N ILE A 332 5.03 31.66 1.68
CA ILE A 332 4.64 30.39 2.31
C ILE A 332 4.78 29.27 1.28
N CYS A 333 5.60 28.27 1.61
CA CYS A 333 5.73 27.04 0.83
C CYS A 333 5.16 25.87 1.63
N ILE A 334 4.27 25.09 1.03
CA ILE A 334 3.72 23.87 1.62
C ILE A 334 4.30 22.67 0.88
N GLN A 335 4.92 21.76 1.62
CA GLN A 335 5.57 20.57 1.08
C GLN A 335 5.21 19.33 1.90
N THR A 336 5.17 18.18 1.24
CA THR A 336 5.11 16.88 1.91
C THR A 336 6.49 16.35 2.30
N PHE A 337 6.58 15.53 3.35
CA PHE A 337 7.85 14.89 3.74
C PHE A 337 8.46 14.02 2.64
N LYS A 338 7.62 13.48 1.73
CA LYS A 338 8.02 12.61 0.63
C LYS A 338 7.27 13.02 -0.63
N GLN A 339 7.94 13.68 -1.55
CA GLN A 339 7.42 13.85 -2.91
C GLN A 339 7.48 12.50 -3.63
N ASN A 340 6.32 11.93 -3.98
CA ASN A 340 6.20 10.71 -4.79
C ASN A 340 7.04 9.52 -4.27
N GLY A 341 7.23 9.41 -2.94
CA GLY A 341 8.02 8.35 -2.32
C GLY A 341 9.53 8.63 -2.20
N ASN A 342 10.04 9.72 -2.75
CA ASN A 342 11.45 10.10 -2.65
C ASN A 342 11.78 10.69 -1.28
N HIS A 343 12.60 9.98 -0.51
CA HIS A 343 13.02 10.36 0.85
C HIS A 343 14.05 11.50 0.90
N PHE A 344 14.71 11.81 -0.21
CA PHE A 344 15.73 12.86 -0.31
C PHE A 344 15.18 14.23 -0.71
N SER A 345 13.93 14.28 -1.18
CA SER A 345 13.29 15.51 -1.66
C SER A 345 13.32 16.64 -0.63
N LEU A 346 13.00 16.34 0.64
CA LEU A 346 12.99 17.34 1.71
C LEU A 346 14.38 17.98 1.92
N GLY A 347 15.45 17.20 1.85
CA GLY A 347 16.81 17.72 1.98
C GLY A 347 17.17 18.72 0.87
N GLN A 348 16.83 18.38 -0.37
CA GLN A 348 17.03 19.27 -1.52
C GLN A 348 16.21 20.55 -1.39
N THR A 349 14.94 20.44 -0.97
CA THR A 349 14.08 21.62 -0.81
C THR A 349 14.53 22.52 0.33
N LEU A 350 15.01 21.97 1.45
CA LEU A 350 15.62 22.75 2.52
C LEU A 350 16.88 23.49 2.03
N GLU A 351 17.72 22.84 1.22
CA GLU A 351 18.91 23.46 0.63
C GLU A 351 18.58 24.57 -0.38
N THR A 352 17.55 24.37 -1.22
CA THR A 352 17.11 25.37 -2.22
C THR A 352 16.36 26.55 -1.59
N LEU A 353 15.42 26.29 -0.67
CA LEU A 353 14.59 27.34 -0.09
C LEU A 353 15.30 28.09 1.04
N ARG A 354 16.18 27.41 1.81
CA ARG A 354 16.79 27.88 3.06
C ARG A 354 15.82 28.69 3.93
N PRO A 355 14.74 28.07 4.44
CA PRO A 355 13.73 28.76 5.24
C PRO A 355 14.27 29.18 6.61
N GLU A 356 13.83 30.35 7.09
CA GLU A 356 14.09 30.82 8.46
C GLU A 356 13.11 30.18 9.46
N TYR A 357 11.85 30.01 9.03
CA TYR A 357 10.77 29.46 9.86
C TYR A 357 10.25 28.17 9.24
N ILE A 358 10.21 27.11 10.04
CA ILE A 358 9.70 25.79 9.63
C ILE A 358 8.54 25.43 10.56
N ILE A 359 7.38 25.11 9.97
CA ILE A 359 6.19 24.69 10.72
C ILE A 359 5.94 23.21 10.43
N LEU A 360 6.09 22.38 11.46
CA LEU A 360 5.76 20.96 11.41
C LEU A 360 4.28 20.78 11.77
N TYR A 361 3.42 20.76 10.76
CA TYR A 361 1.98 20.51 10.95
C TYR A 361 1.72 19.05 11.37
N HIS A 362 2.56 18.13 10.87
CA HIS A 362 2.62 16.74 11.32
C HIS A 362 3.99 16.45 11.91
N SER A 363 4.05 15.61 12.94
CA SER A 363 5.33 15.22 13.55
C SER A 363 5.87 13.93 12.91
N ASP A 364 7.06 13.99 12.29
CA ASP A 364 7.80 12.81 11.83
C ASP A 364 9.26 12.84 12.30
N VAL A 365 9.72 11.71 12.85
CA VAL A 365 11.08 11.59 13.41
C VAL A 365 12.15 11.76 12.32
N SER A 366 11.88 11.30 11.09
CA SER A 366 12.84 11.38 9.98
C SER A 366 13.06 12.82 9.54
N ALA A 367 11.96 13.59 9.41
CA ALA A 367 11.99 14.99 9.03
C ALA A 367 12.75 15.85 10.06
N VAL A 368 12.49 15.63 11.36
CA VAL A 368 13.21 16.34 12.44
C VAL A 368 14.73 16.13 12.35
N ARG A 369 15.17 14.90 12.08
CA ARG A 369 16.60 14.58 11.92
C ARG A 369 17.22 15.22 10.67
N GLN A 370 16.46 15.32 9.58
CA GLN A 370 16.92 16.00 8.37
C GLN A 370 17.06 17.51 8.60
N ILE A 371 16.15 18.13 9.37
CA ILE A 371 16.22 19.54 9.74
C ILE A 371 17.43 19.81 10.64
N GLU A 372 17.71 18.94 11.61
CA GLU A 372 18.91 19.04 12.44
C GLU A 372 20.21 18.96 11.61
N LEU A 373 20.26 18.01 10.66
CA LEU A 373 21.39 17.87 9.75
C LEU A 373 21.54 19.10 8.85
N PHE A 374 20.43 19.64 8.37
CA PHE A 374 20.41 20.88 7.60
C PHE A 374 20.96 22.07 8.41
N GLU A 375 20.59 22.21 9.67
CA GLU A 375 21.15 23.25 10.54
C GLU A 375 22.65 23.11 10.72
N THR A 376 23.18 21.90 10.88
CA THR A 376 24.64 21.70 10.97
C THR A 376 25.40 22.05 9.69
N LYS A 377 24.73 21.97 8.52
CA LYS A 377 25.33 22.34 7.23
C LYS A 377 25.40 23.86 7.00
N LYS A 378 24.56 24.65 7.69
CA LYS A 378 24.53 26.10 7.51
C LYS A 378 25.81 26.78 8.01
N LYS A 379 26.24 27.84 7.31
CA LYS A 379 27.37 28.67 7.74
C LYS A 379 27.04 29.41 9.05
N PRO A 380 28.01 29.62 9.96
CA PRO A 380 27.76 30.22 11.27
C PRO A 380 27.19 31.65 11.22
N GLU A 381 27.34 32.34 10.10
CA GLU A 381 26.81 33.69 9.84
C GLU A 381 25.30 33.71 9.55
N GLU A 382 24.72 32.57 9.15
CA GLU A 382 23.29 32.47 8.83
C GLU A 382 22.43 32.35 10.10
N PRO A 383 21.23 32.95 10.14
CA PRO A 383 20.33 32.80 11.27
C PRO A 383 19.95 31.32 11.48
N LYS A 384 19.77 30.95 12.76
CA LYS A 384 19.25 29.62 13.12
C LYS A 384 17.79 29.53 12.69
N SER A 385 17.37 28.41 12.11
CA SER A 385 15.95 28.21 11.84
C SER A 385 15.18 28.00 13.14
N LYS A 386 13.99 28.59 13.19
CA LYS A 386 12.98 28.31 14.22
C LYS A 386 12.01 27.25 13.71
N VAL A 387 11.79 26.22 14.51
CA VAL A 387 10.93 25.08 14.18
C VAL A 387 9.75 25.05 15.15
N TYR A 388 8.54 25.21 14.63
CA TYR A 388 7.30 25.09 15.39
C TYR A 388 6.73 23.68 15.25
N PHE A 389 6.51 23.00 16.37
CA PHE A 389 5.86 21.69 16.43
C PHE A 389 4.41 21.86 16.83
N LEU A 390 3.48 21.47 15.94
CA LEU A 390 2.06 21.39 16.27
C LEU A 390 1.74 19.97 16.74
N ILE A 391 1.71 19.78 18.06
CA ILE A 391 1.42 18.50 18.68
C ILE A 391 0.06 18.60 19.37
N HIS A 392 -0.82 17.63 19.11
CA HIS A 392 -2.03 17.53 19.90
C HIS A 392 -1.76 16.78 21.20
N ASP A 393 -2.03 17.43 22.32
CA ASP A 393 -1.86 16.86 23.66
C ASP A 393 -2.84 15.69 23.90
N LYS A 394 -2.34 14.58 24.46
CA LYS A 394 -3.10 13.36 24.81
C LYS A 394 -3.74 12.65 23.61
N THR A 395 -3.08 12.71 22.46
CA THR A 395 -3.60 12.10 21.22
C THR A 395 -2.87 10.86 20.78
N VAL A 396 -3.53 10.14 19.88
CA VAL A 396 -2.95 8.99 19.19
C VAL A 396 -1.71 9.39 18.35
N GLU A 397 -1.68 10.61 17.80
CA GLU A 397 -0.55 11.14 17.03
C GLU A 397 0.71 11.26 17.91
N GLU A 398 0.58 11.91 19.07
CA GLU A 398 1.65 12.05 20.06
C GLU A 398 2.12 10.68 20.57
N GLN A 399 1.18 9.81 20.96
CA GLN A 399 1.51 8.47 21.45
C GLN A 399 2.27 7.65 20.39
N SER A 400 1.86 7.74 19.12
CA SER A 400 2.55 7.07 18.00
C SER A 400 3.97 7.58 17.82
N TYR A 401 4.17 8.90 17.94
CA TYR A 401 5.50 9.53 17.87
C TYR A 401 6.40 9.08 19.03
N LEU A 402 5.92 9.16 20.27
CA LEU A 402 6.67 8.73 21.47
C LEU A 402 6.99 7.24 21.47
N THR A 403 6.04 6.41 21.05
CA THR A 403 6.23 4.95 20.93
C THR A 403 7.31 4.63 19.90
N SER A 404 7.35 5.36 18.78
CA SER A 404 8.37 5.17 17.74
C SER A 404 9.77 5.52 18.26
N LEU A 405 9.91 6.62 19.01
CA LEU A 405 11.18 6.99 19.65
C LEU A 405 11.62 5.97 20.71
N LYS A 406 10.69 5.49 21.54
CA LYS A 406 10.96 4.48 22.57
C LYS A 406 11.44 3.17 21.94
N ARG A 407 10.76 2.68 20.89
CA ARG A 407 11.15 1.46 20.18
C ARG A 407 12.54 1.58 19.55
N GLU A 408 12.86 2.73 18.94
CA GLU A 408 14.17 2.95 18.36
C GLU A 408 15.28 2.93 19.41
N LYS A 409 15.07 3.62 20.56
CA LYS A 409 16.01 3.61 21.67
C LYS A 409 16.25 2.19 22.20
N GLN A 410 15.19 1.45 22.47
CA GLN A 410 15.26 0.07 22.96
C GLN A 410 15.97 -0.86 21.96
N ALA A 411 15.73 -0.68 20.66
CA ALA A 411 16.39 -1.46 19.62
C ALA A 411 17.92 -1.24 19.62
N PHE A 412 18.38 0.02 19.71
CA PHE A 412 19.81 0.30 19.78
C PHE A 412 20.45 -0.17 21.09
N GLU A 413 19.76 -0.06 22.22
CA GLU A 413 20.24 -0.59 23.50
C GLU A 413 20.42 -2.11 23.44
N LEU A 414 19.46 -2.83 22.85
CA LEU A 414 19.55 -4.27 22.62
C LEU A 414 20.72 -4.63 21.69
N LEU A 415 20.94 -3.86 20.62
CA LEU A 415 22.07 -4.07 19.70
C LEU A 415 23.42 -3.87 20.39
N ILE A 416 23.53 -2.90 21.30
CA ILE A 416 24.76 -2.64 22.06
C ILE A 416 25.01 -3.78 23.05
N GLN A 417 23.98 -4.22 23.78
CA GLN A 417 24.08 -5.34 24.73
C GLN A 417 24.43 -6.66 24.02
N THR A 418 23.81 -6.94 22.89
CA THR A 418 24.12 -8.14 22.09
C THR A 418 25.52 -8.06 21.51
N LYS A 419 25.96 -6.90 21.02
CA LYS A 419 27.35 -6.69 20.56
C LYS A 419 28.38 -6.93 21.67
N SER A 420 28.11 -6.49 22.91
CA SER A 420 29.07 -6.71 24.01
C SER A 420 29.20 -8.17 24.43
N VAL A 421 28.18 -8.99 24.20
CA VAL A 421 28.17 -10.43 24.52
C VAL A 421 28.66 -11.28 23.34
N MET A 422 28.56 -10.77 22.12
CA MET A 422 28.79 -11.54 20.90
C MET A 422 30.25 -12.00 20.75
N VAL A 423 30.42 -13.31 20.55
CA VAL A 423 31.69 -13.92 20.14
C VAL A 423 31.63 -14.15 18.62
N VAL A 424 32.60 -13.62 17.88
CA VAL A 424 32.70 -13.77 16.41
C VAL A 424 33.71 -14.88 16.09
N PRO A 425 33.28 -16.00 15.48
CA PRO A 425 34.21 -17.04 15.04
C PRO A 425 35.09 -16.59 13.87
N SER A 426 36.35 -17.04 13.85
CA SER A 426 37.36 -16.64 12.84
C SER A 426 37.02 -17.05 11.40
N TYR A 427 36.28 -18.15 11.22
CA TYR A 427 35.84 -18.68 9.91
C TYR A 427 34.64 -17.92 9.30
N GLN A 428 34.17 -16.85 9.93
CA GLN A 428 33.00 -16.08 9.45
C GLN A 428 33.30 -15.18 8.24
N ASP A 429 34.58 -14.92 7.94
CA ASP A 429 35.02 -14.01 6.86
C ASP A 429 34.79 -14.60 5.45
N GLY A 430 34.34 -15.85 5.33
CA GLY A 430 34.03 -16.48 4.04
C GLY A 430 35.24 -16.68 3.10
N LYS A 431 36.44 -16.30 3.52
CA LYS A 431 37.71 -16.43 2.77
C LYS A 431 38.33 -17.82 2.88
N THR A 432 37.88 -18.63 3.83
CA THR A 432 38.29 -20.03 3.98
C THR A 432 37.27 -20.91 3.26
N ASP A 433 37.71 -21.60 2.20
CA ASP A 433 36.91 -22.57 1.42
C ASP A 433 36.39 -23.76 2.25
N GLU A 434 36.75 -23.85 3.53
CA GLU A 434 36.25 -24.84 4.48
C GLU A 434 34.71 -24.88 4.58
N TYR A 435 34.02 -23.77 4.30
CA TYR A 435 32.55 -23.74 4.32
C TYR A 435 31.89 -24.47 3.13
N PHE A 436 32.61 -24.64 2.02
CA PHE A 436 32.17 -25.39 0.84
C PHE A 436 32.60 -26.85 0.88
N ASN A 437 33.76 -27.14 1.48
CA ASN A 437 34.36 -28.48 1.46
C ASN A 437 33.87 -29.43 2.56
N LEU A 438 33.05 -28.99 3.52
CA LEU A 438 32.55 -29.86 4.60
C LEU A 438 31.49 -30.90 4.17
N ASN A 439 30.94 -30.80 2.97
CA ASN A 439 29.93 -31.75 2.46
C ASN A 439 30.31 -32.44 1.14
N VAL A 440 31.43 -32.04 0.55
CA VAL A 440 32.08 -32.83 -0.50
C VAL A 440 33.17 -33.57 0.25
N GLU A 441 32.79 -34.61 1.01
CA GLU A 441 33.74 -35.69 1.21
C GLU A 441 34.02 -36.22 -0.19
N ASP A 442 35.16 -35.80 -0.70
CA ASP A 442 35.72 -36.22 -1.95
C ASP A 442 35.62 -37.75 -2.04
N GLU A 443 34.95 -38.26 -3.09
CA GLU A 443 35.29 -39.56 -3.67
C GLU A 443 36.72 -39.46 -4.28
N GLU A 444 37.71 -39.08 -3.46
CA GLU A 444 39.15 -39.14 -3.78
C GLU A 444 39.75 -40.49 -3.35
N ASP A 445 38.92 -41.53 -3.21
CA ASP A 445 39.38 -42.91 -2.97
C ASP A 445 38.73 -43.93 -3.92
N ASP A 446 38.45 -43.56 -5.18
CA ASP A 446 38.42 -44.55 -6.25
C ASP A 446 39.85 -44.75 -6.77
N SER A 447 40.60 -45.55 -5.99
CA SER A 447 41.88 -46.14 -6.36
C SER A 447 41.93 -46.44 -7.86
N VAL A 448 42.93 -45.85 -8.52
CA VAL A 448 43.18 -46.02 -9.96
C VAL A 448 43.53 -47.48 -10.22
N ASP A 449 42.51 -48.29 -10.47
CA ASP A 449 42.64 -49.69 -10.86
C ASP A 449 43.28 -49.74 -12.26
N THR A 450 44.61 -49.80 -12.27
CA THR A 450 45.48 -49.61 -13.45
C THR A 450 45.52 -50.86 -14.35
N ARG A 451 44.55 -51.76 -14.23
CA ARG A 451 44.51 -53.07 -14.92
C ARG A 451 43.33 -53.28 -15.88
N LYS A 452 42.82 -52.22 -16.51
CA LYS A 452 41.98 -52.37 -17.71
C LYS A 452 42.65 -51.73 -18.94
N ALA A 453 43.16 -52.61 -19.80
CA ALA A 453 43.72 -52.30 -21.10
C ALA A 453 42.68 -51.65 -22.03
N GLY A 454 43.10 -50.61 -22.76
CA GLY A 454 42.42 -50.14 -23.97
C GLY A 454 41.77 -48.75 -23.89
N GLY A 455 42.59 -47.69 -24.00
CA GLY A 455 42.35 -46.51 -24.87
C GLY A 455 41.04 -45.70 -24.81
N GLN A 456 40.08 -45.99 -23.93
CA GLN A 456 38.90 -45.14 -23.75
C GLN A 456 39.18 -44.14 -22.63
N ALA A 457 39.30 -42.86 -22.99
CA ALA A 457 39.25 -41.77 -22.03
C ALA A 457 37.97 -41.96 -21.18
N LYS A 458 38.13 -42.24 -19.88
CA LYS A 458 37.01 -42.19 -18.93
C LYS A 458 36.39 -40.80 -19.13
N ARG A 459 35.15 -40.74 -19.64
CA ARG A 459 34.36 -39.49 -19.63
C ARG A 459 34.43 -38.97 -18.20
N ALA A 460 34.97 -37.77 -18.00
CA ALA A 460 34.89 -37.11 -16.71
C ALA A 460 33.41 -37.14 -16.30
N LYS A 461 33.09 -37.67 -15.11
CA LYS A 461 31.72 -37.59 -14.58
C LYS A 461 31.36 -36.10 -14.59
N GLU A 462 30.47 -35.69 -15.48
CA GLU A 462 29.98 -34.33 -15.51
C GLU A 462 29.33 -34.02 -14.17
N LYS A 463 29.62 -32.84 -13.61
CA LYS A 463 28.99 -32.42 -12.37
C LYS A 463 27.46 -32.39 -12.57
N PRO A 464 26.68 -32.82 -11.57
CA PRO A 464 25.22 -32.82 -11.71
C PRO A 464 24.70 -31.38 -11.88
N ALA A 465 24.11 -31.03 -13.03
CA ALA A 465 23.49 -29.71 -13.32
C ALA A 465 21.95 -29.70 -13.37
N VAL A 466 21.25 -28.89 -12.56
CA VAL A 466 19.77 -28.82 -12.53
C VAL A 466 19.33 -27.48 -13.11
N ILE A 467 18.32 -27.49 -13.99
CA ILE A 467 17.70 -26.26 -14.49
C ILE A 467 16.66 -25.81 -13.47
N VAL A 468 16.73 -24.53 -13.10
CA VAL A 468 15.85 -23.92 -12.09
C VAL A 468 15.21 -22.68 -12.69
N ASP A 469 13.89 -22.55 -12.50
CA ASP A 469 13.17 -21.34 -12.89
C ASP A 469 13.74 -20.11 -12.16
N MET A 470 14.01 -19.03 -12.88
CA MET A 470 14.38 -17.73 -12.29
C MET A 470 13.41 -17.26 -11.21
N ARG A 471 12.12 -17.62 -11.30
CA ARG A 471 11.11 -17.27 -10.29
C ARG A 471 11.32 -17.97 -8.94
N GLU A 472 11.95 -19.13 -8.94
CA GLU A 472 12.19 -19.96 -7.75
C GLU A 472 13.41 -19.51 -6.92
N PHE A 473 14.26 -18.62 -7.43
CA PHE A 473 15.37 -18.03 -6.67
C PHE A 473 14.94 -17.15 -5.49
N ARG A 474 13.63 -16.90 -5.35
CA ARG A 474 13.05 -16.28 -4.14
C ARG A 474 13.01 -17.24 -2.95
N SER A 475 13.17 -18.54 -3.20
CA SER A 475 13.16 -19.59 -2.17
C SER A 475 14.58 -19.98 -1.73
N ASP A 476 14.68 -20.66 -0.57
CA ASP A 476 15.96 -21.12 -0.04
C ASP A 476 16.50 -22.38 -0.73
N LEU A 477 15.66 -23.11 -1.49
CA LEU A 477 16.01 -24.42 -2.05
C LEU A 477 17.17 -24.36 -3.07
N PRO A 478 17.23 -23.40 -4.03
CA PRO A 478 18.37 -23.28 -4.93
C PRO A 478 19.70 -23.09 -4.19
N ALA A 479 19.73 -22.26 -3.15
CA ALA A 479 20.96 -22.07 -2.35
C ALA A 479 21.41 -23.38 -1.66
N LEU A 480 20.46 -24.19 -1.20
CA LEU A 480 20.74 -25.50 -0.58
C LEU A 480 21.21 -26.55 -1.59
N LEU A 481 20.66 -26.56 -2.80
CA LEU A 481 21.10 -27.45 -3.88
C LEU A 481 22.56 -27.16 -4.26
N HIS A 482 22.91 -25.88 -4.39
CA HIS A 482 24.29 -25.47 -4.66
C HIS A 482 25.23 -25.87 -3.52
N LYS A 483 24.79 -25.70 -2.25
CA LYS A 483 25.55 -26.15 -1.07
C LYS A 483 25.80 -27.67 -1.05
N LYS A 484 24.93 -28.46 -1.66
CA LYS A 484 25.06 -29.92 -1.81
C LYS A 484 25.92 -30.33 -3.02
N GLY A 485 26.51 -29.39 -3.75
CA GLY A 485 27.40 -29.66 -4.89
C GLY A 485 26.68 -29.87 -6.23
N ILE A 486 25.38 -29.57 -6.31
CA ILE A 486 24.63 -29.59 -7.57
C ILE A 486 24.80 -28.24 -8.26
N ASN A 487 25.26 -28.25 -9.51
CA ASN A 487 25.36 -27.03 -10.30
C ASN A 487 23.95 -26.56 -10.73
N ILE A 488 23.73 -25.26 -10.75
CA ILE A 488 22.40 -24.68 -11.00
C ILE A 488 22.44 -23.84 -12.27
N GLU A 489 21.50 -24.10 -13.17
CA GLU A 489 21.32 -23.36 -14.41
C GLU A 489 20.03 -22.53 -14.32
N PRO A 490 20.12 -21.21 -14.09
CA PRO A 490 18.96 -20.33 -14.01
C PRO A 490 18.38 -20.07 -15.40
N VAL A 491 17.16 -20.52 -15.67
CA VAL A 491 16.47 -20.32 -16.95
C VAL A 491 15.01 -19.99 -16.69
N THR A 492 14.40 -19.09 -17.46
CA THR A 492 12.95 -18.85 -17.37
C THR A 492 12.20 -19.95 -18.11
N ILE A 493 11.63 -20.90 -17.37
CA ILE A 493 10.84 -22.00 -17.92
C ILE A 493 9.34 -21.75 -17.70
N THR A 494 8.51 -22.17 -18.66
CA THR A 494 7.05 -22.01 -18.55
C THR A 494 6.38 -23.19 -17.83
N ILE A 495 7.01 -24.38 -17.88
CA ILE A 495 6.47 -25.64 -17.37
C ILE A 495 7.37 -26.19 -16.26
N GLY A 496 6.84 -26.25 -15.04
CA GLY A 496 7.54 -26.73 -13.85
C GLY A 496 8.51 -25.71 -13.27
N ASP A 497 9.07 -26.05 -12.11
CA ASP A 497 9.95 -25.20 -11.33
C ASP A 497 11.41 -25.68 -11.38
N TYR A 498 11.60 -27.01 -11.40
CA TYR A 498 12.92 -27.65 -11.46
C TYR A 498 12.90 -28.78 -12.49
N ILE A 499 13.89 -28.82 -13.37
CA ILE A 499 14.11 -29.92 -14.30
C ILE A 499 15.37 -30.66 -13.85
N LEU A 500 15.19 -31.84 -13.27
CA LEU A 500 16.29 -32.62 -12.69
C LEU A 500 17.07 -33.40 -13.76
N THR A 501 16.32 -33.91 -14.74
CA THR A 501 16.78 -34.74 -15.86
C THR A 501 15.86 -34.49 -17.05
N PRO A 502 16.21 -34.86 -18.30
CA PRO A 502 15.34 -34.66 -19.46
C PRO A 502 13.91 -35.23 -19.29
N ASP A 503 13.78 -36.28 -18.46
CA ASP A 503 12.53 -36.98 -18.18
C ASP A 503 11.73 -36.42 -16.99
N ILE A 504 12.41 -35.79 -16.03
CA ILE A 504 11.86 -35.49 -14.71
C ILE A 504 11.71 -33.97 -14.54
N CYS A 505 10.46 -33.56 -14.48
CA CYS A 505 10.02 -32.21 -14.14
C CYS A 505 9.40 -32.21 -12.75
N VAL A 506 9.78 -31.23 -11.94
CA VAL A 506 9.26 -31.05 -10.58
C VAL A 506 8.55 -29.70 -10.49
N GLU A 507 7.31 -29.72 -10.02
CA GLU A 507 6.60 -28.53 -9.52
C GLU A 507 6.68 -28.54 -7.99
N ARG A 508 7.19 -27.47 -7.40
CA ARG A 508 7.32 -27.31 -5.96
C ARG A 508 6.13 -26.51 -5.42
N LYS A 509 5.43 -27.07 -4.43
CA LYS A 509 4.32 -26.40 -3.76
C LYS A 509 4.50 -26.40 -2.25
N SER A 510 4.50 -25.21 -1.67
CA SER A 510 4.27 -25.04 -0.22
C SER A 510 2.83 -25.45 0.12
N ILE A 511 2.55 -25.78 1.39
CA ILE A 511 1.20 -26.17 1.84
C ILE A 511 0.17 -25.05 1.57
N SER A 512 0.53 -23.79 1.86
CA SER A 512 -0.33 -22.63 1.60
C SER A 512 -0.66 -22.51 0.12
N ASP A 513 0.36 -22.64 -0.73
CA ASP A 513 0.22 -22.51 -2.17
C ASP A 513 -0.52 -23.70 -2.78
N LEU A 514 -0.42 -24.88 -2.18
CA LEU A 514 -1.17 -26.08 -2.56
C LEU A 514 -2.66 -25.84 -2.35
N ILE A 515 -3.05 -25.38 -1.16
CA ILE A 515 -4.44 -25.08 -0.83
C ILE A 515 -5.00 -23.99 -1.76
N GLY A 516 -4.25 -22.90 -1.95
CA GLY A 516 -4.63 -21.80 -2.84
C GLY A 516 -4.81 -22.26 -4.30
N SER A 517 -3.87 -23.04 -4.82
CA SER A 517 -3.88 -23.51 -6.21
C SER A 517 -4.90 -24.62 -6.50
N LEU A 518 -5.21 -25.46 -5.52
CA LEU A 518 -6.30 -26.44 -5.60
C LEU A 518 -7.67 -25.77 -5.59
N ASN A 519 -7.82 -24.67 -4.84
CA ASN A 519 -9.08 -23.93 -4.80
C ASN A 519 -9.30 -23.07 -6.05
N SER A 520 -8.24 -22.50 -6.63
CA SER A 520 -8.34 -21.75 -7.89
C SER A 520 -8.36 -22.62 -9.15
N GLY A 521 -8.05 -23.92 -9.03
CA GLY A 521 -7.92 -24.83 -10.18
C GLY A 521 -6.61 -24.67 -10.96
N ARG A 522 -5.74 -23.72 -10.59
CA ARG A 522 -4.45 -23.47 -11.25
C ARG A 522 -3.56 -24.71 -11.31
N LEU A 523 -3.51 -25.49 -10.22
CA LEU A 523 -2.65 -26.67 -10.13
C LEU A 523 -3.01 -27.73 -11.20
N PHE A 524 -4.30 -27.86 -11.52
CA PHE A 524 -4.76 -28.82 -12.52
C PHE A 524 -4.22 -28.48 -13.92
N ALA A 525 -4.21 -27.19 -14.28
CA ALA A 525 -3.64 -26.72 -15.55
C ALA A 525 -2.12 -26.98 -15.62
N GLN A 526 -1.40 -26.70 -14.52
CA GLN A 526 0.03 -26.96 -14.40
C GLN A 526 0.35 -28.47 -14.55
N CYS A 527 -0.37 -29.34 -13.83
CA CYS A 527 -0.23 -30.79 -13.96
C CYS A 527 -0.52 -31.29 -15.38
N THR A 528 -1.51 -30.69 -16.06
CA THR A 528 -1.84 -31.02 -17.45
C THR A 528 -0.67 -30.72 -18.38
N GLN A 529 -0.04 -29.55 -18.24
CA GLN A 529 1.12 -29.16 -19.05
C GLN A 529 2.32 -30.07 -18.75
N MET A 530 2.62 -30.34 -17.47
CA MET A 530 3.72 -31.24 -17.09
C MET A 530 3.55 -32.66 -17.64
N CYS A 531 2.34 -33.25 -17.56
CA CYS A 531 2.09 -34.62 -18.03
C CYS A 531 2.12 -34.77 -19.55
N ARG A 532 1.94 -33.67 -20.30
CA ARG A 532 2.03 -33.66 -21.76
C ARG A 532 3.48 -33.63 -22.23
N ASN A 533 4.33 -32.85 -21.57
CA ASN A 533 5.67 -32.55 -22.05
C ASN A 533 6.75 -33.44 -21.41
N TYR A 534 6.53 -33.94 -20.20
CA TYR A 534 7.52 -34.74 -19.47
C TYR A 534 7.10 -36.19 -19.22
N SER A 535 8.08 -37.08 -19.18
CA SER A 535 7.82 -38.50 -19.02
C SER A 535 7.42 -38.87 -17.58
N ARG A 536 8.04 -38.20 -16.59
CA ARG A 536 7.86 -38.40 -15.15
C ARG A 536 7.65 -37.06 -14.42
N PRO A 537 6.41 -36.53 -14.40
CA PRO A 537 6.10 -35.32 -13.65
C PRO A 537 5.98 -35.62 -12.16
N ILE A 538 6.62 -34.78 -11.34
CA ILE A 538 6.62 -34.86 -9.88
C ILE A 538 5.99 -33.58 -9.32
N LEU A 539 5.00 -33.74 -8.45
CA LEU A 539 4.52 -32.66 -7.59
C LEU A 539 5.16 -32.84 -6.22
N LEU A 540 6.06 -31.92 -5.88
CA LEU A 540 6.75 -31.89 -4.59
C LEU A 540 5.95 -30.99 -3.63
N ILE A 541 5.45 -31.59 -2.55
CA ILE A 541 4.78 -30.88 -1.46
C ILE A 541 5.79 -30.71 -0.33
N GLU A 542 6.15 -29.46 -0.04
CA GLU A 542 7.14 -29.09 0.97
C GLU A 542 6.48 -28.55 2.25
N PHE A 543 6.92 -29.10 3.39
CA PHE A 543 6.48 -28.69 4.72
C PHE A 543 7.50 -27.75 5.36
N ASP A 544 7.01 -26.90 6.27
CA ASP A 544 7.83 -26.04 7.10
C ASP A 544 8.44 -26.86 8.24
N GLN A 545 9.75 -26.71 8.48
CA GLN A 545 10.51 -27.41 9.54
C GLN A 545 9.91 -27.18 10.92
N ASN A 546 9.29 -26.01 11.14
CA ASN A 546 8.75 -25.62 12.43
C ASN A 546 7.32 -26.12 12.65
N LYS A 547 6.71 -26.81 11.68
CA LYS A 547 5.33 -27.29 11.73
C LYS A 547 5.28 -28.81 11.71
N PRO A 548 4.31 -29.43 12.43
CA PRO A 548 4.15 -30.87 12.38
C PRO A 548 3.81 -31.32 10.95
N PHE A 549 4.40 -32.44 10.53
CA PHE A 549 4.23 -33.07 9.21
C PHE A 549 2.85 -33.74 9.10
N ASN A 550 1.77 -32.95 9.15
CA ASN A 550 0.40 -33.45 9.06
C ASN A 550 -0.42 -32.60 8.09
N LEU A 551 -1.01 -33.26 7.10
CA LEU A 551 -2.04 -32.66 6.23
C LEU A 551 -3.42 -32.61 6.92
N GLN A 552 -3.62 -33.44 7.95
CA GLN A 552 -4.91 -33.60 8.63
C GLN A 552 -5.11 -32.59 9.77
N GLY A 553 -6.18 -31.79 9.65
CA GLY A 553 -7.20 -31.47 10.67
C GLY A 553 -6.82 -30.78 11.99
N SER A 554 -5.59 -30.87 12.49
CA SER A 554 -5.24 -30.40 13.84
C SER A 554 -4.70 -28.98 13.88
N PHE A 555 -4.27 -28.41 12.76
CA PHE A 555 -3.74 -27.04 12.69
C PHE A 555 -4.76 -26.03 12.17
N VAL A 556 -5.93 -26.50 11.71
CA VAL A 556 -7.07 -25.64 11.41
C VAL A 556 -7.81 -25.43 12.73
N VAL A 557 -7.60 -24.27 13.36
CA VAL A 557 -8.24 -23.88 14.62
C VAL A 557 -9.78 -23.77 14.49
N SER A 558 -10.34 -23.91 13.28
CA SER A 558 -11.77 -23.88 13.01
C SER A 558 -12.27 -25.19 12.39
N THR A 559 -13.31 -25.76 13.00
CA THR A 559 -14.15 -26.87 12.51
C THR A 559 -14.82 -26.64 11.15
N ASP A 560 -14.67 -25.45 10.56
CA ASP A 560 -15.53 -24.97 9.48
C ASP A 560 -14.94 -25.15 8.08
N ILE A 561 -13.65 -25.49 7.96
CA ILE A 561 -13.00 -25.84 6.69
C ILE A 561 -12.59 -27.30 6.78
N SER A 562 -13.50 -28.18 6.37
CA SER A 562 -13.28 -29.62 6.31
C SER A 562 -12.01 -29.93 5.51
N GLY A 563 -10.96 -30.38 6.21
CA GLY A 563 -9.74 -30.91 5.59
C GLY A 563 -10.03 -32.03 4.57
N ASP A 564 -11.19 -32.67 4.70
CA ASP A 564 -11.78 -33.61 3.75
C ASP A 564 -11.82 -33.06 2.32
N ASN A 565 -12.07 -31.74 2.13
CA ASN A 565 -12.14 -31.14 0.80
C ASN A 565 -10.77 -31.13 0.08
N ILE A 566 -9.66 -30.92 0.81
CA ILE A 566 -8.33 -30.89 0.20
C ILE A 566 -7.90 -32.30 -0.16
N GLN A 567 -8.13 -33.26 0.73
CA GLN A 567 -7.81 -34.66 0.48
C GLN A 567 -8.61 -35.21 -0.70
N GLN A 568 -9.92 -34.91 -0.78
CA GLN A 568 -10.76 -35.29 -1.91
C GLN A 568 -10.28 -34.67 -3.23
N LYS A 569 -9.91 -33.39 -3.23
CA LYS A 569 -9.37 -32.73 -4.43
C LYS A 569 -8.03 -33.32 -4.85
N LEU A 570 -7.14 -33.67 -3.91
CA LEU A 570 -5.86 -34.31 -4.21
C LEU A 570 -6.04 -35.74 -4.74
N GLN A 571 -7.00 -36.49 -4.18
CA GLN A 571 -7.39 -37.80 -4.70
C GLN A 571 -7.90 -37.69 -6.13
N LEU A 572 -8.81 -36.75 -6.41
CA LEU A 572 -9.33 -36.50 -7.74
C LEU A 572 -8.21 -36.16 -8.74
N LEU A 573 -7.24 -35.34 -8.33
CA LEU A 573 -6.08 -34.98 -9.14
C LEU A 573 -5.20 -36.21 -9.45
N THR A 574 -4.99 -37.10 -8.48
CA THR A 574 -4.20 -38.33 -8.67
C THR A 574 -4.90 -39.34 -9.58
N ILE A 575 -6.23 -39.42 -9.51
CA ILE A 575 -7.04 -40.28 -10.40
C ILE A 575 -6.96 -39.77 -11.84
N HIS A 576 -7.02 -38.45 -12.05
CA HIS A 576 -6.97 -37.87 -13.40
C HIS A 576 -5.58 -37.98 -14.05
N PHE A 577 -4.51 -37.87 -13.26
CA PHE A 577 -3.12 -37.92 -13.75
C PHE A 577 -2.36 -39.14 -13.18
N PRO A 578 -2.52 -40.35 -13.75
CA PRO A 578 -1.90 -41.57 -13.21
C PRO A 578 -0.37 -41.58 -13.29
N ARG A 579 0.22 -40.75 -14.16
CA ARG A 579 1.67 -40.60 -14.32
C ARG A 579 2.29 -39.64 -13.30
N LEU A 580 1.49 -38.78 -12.68
CA LEU A 580 1.96 -37.80 -11.70
C LEU A 580 2.39 -38.51 -10.42
N LYS A 581 3.58 -38.17 -9.93
CA LYS A 581 4.10 -38.68 -8.65
C LYS A 581 4.02 -37.57 -7.61
N LEU A 582 3.39 -37.87 -6.48
CA LEU A 582 3.36 -36.99 -5.32
C LEU A 582 4.53 -37.32 -4.41
N VAL A 583 5.37 -36.33 -4.11
CA VAL A 583 6.49 -36.49 -3.18
C VAL A 583 6.31 -35.49 -2.03
N TRP A 584 6.47 -35.99 -0.81
CA TRP A 584 6.29 -35.22 0.40
C TRP A 584 7.65 -35.01 1.03
N SER A 585 8.02 -33.76 1.29
CA SER A 585 9.29 -33.41 1.91
C SER A 585 9.05 -32.67 3.23
N PRO A 586 9.66 -33.12 4.35
CA PRO A 586 9.46 -32.48 5.65
C PRO A 586 10.23 -31.17 5.79
N SER A 587 11.24 -30.95 4.96
CA SER A 587 12.05 -29.73 4.97
C SER A 587 12.74 -29.50 3.61
N PRO A 588 13.07 -28.24 3.26
CA PRO A 588 13.87 -27.95 2.07
C PRO A 588 15.28 -28.59 2.08
N TYR A 589 15.85 -28.88 3.26
CA TYR A 589 17.10 -29.65 3.34
C TYR A 589 16.92 -31.09 2.86
N ALA A 590 15.83 -31.73 3.27
CA ALA A 590 15.47 -33.08 2.81
C ALA A 590 15.13 -33.08 1.31
N THR A 591 14.52 -32.01 0.80
CA THR A 591 14.30 -31.85 -0.64
C THR A 591 15.62 -31.82 -1.42
N ALA A 592 16.63 -31.08 -0.94
CA ALA A 592 17.93 -31.00 -1.61
C ALA A 592 18.64 -32.37 -1.63
N GLU A 593 18.54 -33.11 -0.54
CA GLU A 593 19.04 -34.49 -0.44
C GLU A 593 18.30 -35.44 -1.40
N LEU A 594 16.97 -35.37 -1.43
CA LEU A 594 16.16 -36.13 -2.38
C LEU A 594 16.53 -35.82 -3.84
N PHE A 595 16.77 -34.54 -4.18
CA PHE A 595 17.17 -34.17 -5.54
C PHE A 595 18.56 -34.72 -5.90
N TYR A 596 19.47 -34.75 -4.93
CA TYR A 596 20.78 -35.38 -5.11
C TYR A 596 20.63 -36.88 -5.40
N GLU A 597 19.86 -37.61 -4.58
CA GLU A 597 19.59 -39.03 -4.78
C GLU A 597 18.88 -39.33 -6.11
N LEU A 598 17.84 -38.56 -6.44
CA LEU A 598 17.08 -38.73 -7.68
C LEU A 598 17.93 -38.54 -8.94
N LYS A 599 19.05 -37.84 -8.81
CA LYS A 599 19.94 -37.52 -9.93
C LYS A 599 21.10 -38.49 -10.09
N GLN A 600 21.42 -39.27 -9.06
CA GLN A 600 22.48 -40.28 -9.15
C GLN A 600 22.20 -41.26 -10.30
N GLY A 601 23.20 -41.45 -11.16
CA GLY A 601 23.13 -42.38 -12.29
C GLY A 601 22.24 -41.94 -13.46
N LYS A 602 21.81 -40.67 -13.52
CA LYS A 602 21.01 -40.13 -14.64
C LYS A 602 21.76 -39.03 -15.40
N ASN A 603 21.34 -38.81 -16.66
CA ASN A 603 21.90 -37.76 -17.51
C ASN A 603 21.44 -36.37 -17.05
N ASN A 604 22.30 -35.38 -17.28
CA ASN A 604 21.97 -33.98 -17.08
C ASN A 604 20.90 -33.49 -18.09
N PRO A 605 20.04 -32.54 -17.70
CA PRO A 605 19.08 -31.89 -18.60
C PRO A 605 19.79 -30.91 -19.56
N ASN A 606 19.22 -30.74 -20.76
CA ASN A 606 19.69 -29.76 -21.75
C ASN A 606 18.85 -28.49 -21.70
N VAL A 607 19.50 -27.32 -21.63
CA VAL A 607 18.82 -26.01 -21.59
C VAL A 607 18.04 -25.72 -22.86
N GLU A 608 18.62 -26.04 -24.02
CA GLU A 608 18.00 -25.74 -25.33
C GLU A 608 16.68 -26.48 -25.54
N GLU A 609 16.61 -27.75 -25.10
CA GLU A 609 15.39 -28.56 -25.19
C GLU A 609 14.28 -28.02 -24.27
N ALA A 610 14.64 -27.58 -23.06
CA ALA A 610 13.69 -26.99 -22.11
C ALA A 610 13.11 -25.66 -22.62
N LEU A 611 13.92 -24.84 -23.31
CA LEU A 611 13.48 -23.61 -23.95
C LEU A 611 12.59 -23.87 -25.16
N ALA A 612 12.94 -24.85 -26.01
CA ALA A 612 12.13 -25.22 -27.16
C ALA A 612 10.72 -25.70 -26.76
N LEU A 613 10.62 -26.49 -25.69
CA LEU A 613 9.34 -26.94 -25.12
C LEU A 613 8.49 -25.78 -24.57
N SER A 614 9.10 -24.64 -24.27
CA SER A 614 8.42 -23.46 -23.71
C SER A 614 7.87 -22.51 -24.80
N GLY A 615 8.38 -22.59 -26.04
CA GLY A 615 8.12 -21.62 -27.11
C GLY A 615 6.77 -21.71 -27.83
N ASP A 616 6.00 -22.79 -27.66
CA ASP A 616 4.78 -23.02 -28.47
C ASP A 616 3.55 -22.18 -28.04
N THR A 617 3.65 -21.32 -27.03
CA THR A 617 2.49 -20.58 -26.49
C THR A 617 2.56 -19.06 -26.51
N THR A 618 3.63 -18.46 -27.04
CA THR A 618 3.81 -17.01 -26.91
C THR A 618 3.53 -16.26 -28.21
N ALA A 619 2.28 -15.82 -28.37
CA ALA A 619 1.95 -14.64 -29.17
C ALA A 619 2.45 -13.35 -28.48
N GLU A 620 3.75 -13.27 -28.12
CA GLU A 620 4.28 -12.30 -27.15
C GLU A 620 5.30 -11.28 -27.69
N ASP A 621 5.27 -10.90 -28.97
CA ASP A 621 6.16 -9.84 -29.50
C ASP A 621 5.51 -8.43 -29.52
N HIS A 622 4.41 -8.19 -28.80
CA HIS A 622 3.69 -6.90 -28.81
C HIS A 622 3.50 -6.22 -27.45
N PHE A 623 4.04 -6.77 -26.36
CA PHE A 623 3.90 -6.18 -25.02
C PHE A 623 4.62 -4.84 -24.86
N GLU A 624 5.63 -4.53 -25.68
CA GLU A 624 6.36 -3.26 -25.58
C GLU A 624 5.58 -2.05 -26.13
N ARG A 625 4.55 -2.26 -26.97
CA ARG A 625 3.81 -1.14 -27.58
C ARG A 625 2.71 -0.56 -26.70
N TYR A 626 2.22 -1.32 -25.73
CA TYR A 626 1.06 -0.94 -24.92
C TYR A 626 1.42 -0.87 -23.44
N ASN A 627 0.70 -0.02 -22.71
CA ASN A 627 0.75 -0.06 -21.26
C ASN A 627 0.18 -1.40 -20.76
N ILE A 628 1.02 -2.18 -20.08
CA ILE A 628 0.70 -3.52 -19.55
C ILE A 628 -0.54 -3.47 -18.65
N LEU A 629 -0.71 -2.39 -17.87
CA LEU A 629 -1.85 -2.25 -16.96
C LEU A 629 -3.17 -2.11 -17.72
N VAL A 630 -3.16 -1.34 -18.82
CA VAL A 630 -4.36 -1.15 -19.65
C VAL A 630 -4.68 -2.43 -20.39
N HIS A 631 -3.66 -3.10 -20.94
CA HIS A 631 -3.84 -4.39 -21.61
C HIS A 631 -4.45 -5.45 -20.68
N ASP A 632 -3.91 -5.60 -19.46
CA ASP A 632 -4.43 -6.55 -18.46
C ASP A 632 -5.85 -6.18 -18.00
N PHE A 633 -6.17 -4.90 -17.88
CA PHE A 633 -7.52 -4.45 -17.55
C PHE A 633 -8.51 -4.79 -18.66
N VAL A 634 -8.19 -4.44 -19.91
CA VAL A 634 -9.04 -4.67 -21.08
C VAL A 634 -9.23 -6.15 -21.34
N GLN A 635 -8.21 -6.98 -21.11
CA GLN A 635 -8.31 -8.45 -21.24
C GLN A 635 -9.32 -9.07 -20.26
N LYS A 636 -9.55 -8.43 -19.11
CA LYS A 636 -10.51 -8.89 -18.10
C LYS A 636 -11.94 -8.41 -18.37
N LEU A 637 -12.15 -7.52 -19.35
CA LEU A 637 -13.48 -7.03 -19.68
C LEU A 637 -14.31 -8.13 -20.38
N PRO A 638 -15.57 -8.35 -19.95
CA PRO A 638 -16.49 -9.22 -20.64
C PRO A 638 -16.65 -8.83 -22.11
N GLY A 639 -16.57 -9.80 -23.02
CA GLY A 639 -16.65 -9.59 -24.47
C GLY A 639 -15.30 -9.35 -25.15
N VAL A 640 -14.20 -9.17 -24.40
CA VAL A 640 -12.86 -9.08 -24.98
C VAL A 640 -12.22 -10.47 -25.02
N THR A 641 -11.77 -10.87 -26.21
CA THR A 641 -11.06 -12.14 -26.43
C THR A 641 -9.63 -11.89 -26.88
N SER A 642 -8.76 -12.91 -26.78
CA SER A 642 -7.37 -12.84 -27.26
C SER A 642 -7.24 -12.49 -28.74
N LYS A 643 -8.30 -12.67 -29.54
CA LYS A 643 -8.33 -12.30 -30.96
C LYS A 643 -8.74 -10.85 -31.18
N ASN A 644 -9.62 -10.32 -30.34
CA ASN A 644 -10.21 -9.00 -30.49
C ASN A 644 -9.37 -7.92 -29.78
N ILE A 645 -8.63 -8.27 -28.74
CA ILE A 645 -7.87 -7.33 -27.92
C ILE A 645 -6.88 -6.51 -28.75
N THR A 646 -6.16 -7.13 -29.68
CA THR A 646 -5.21 -6.43 -30.54
C THR A 646 -5.90 -5.41 -31.44
N ARG A 647 -7.15 -5.68 -31.86
CA ARG A 647 -7.94 -4.75 -32.69
C ARG A 647 -8.44 -3.58 -31.85
N LEU A 648 -8.93 -3.87 -30.66
CA LEU A 648 -9.40 -2.88 -29.69
C LEU A 648 -8.26 -1.94 -29.27
N MET A 649 -7.08 -2.48 -28.96
CA MET A 649 -5.90 -1.71 -28.55
C MET A 649 -5.26 -0.91 -29.70
N ASN A 650 -5.37 -1.39 -30.95
CA ASN A 650 -4.87 -0.64 -32.11
C ASN A 650 -5.78 0.52 -32.51
N ARG A 651 -7.09 0.39 -32.33
CA ARG A 651 -8.08 1.42 -32.70
C ARG A 651 -8.43 2.35 -31.54
N GLY A 652 -8.24 1.92 -30.29
CA GLY A 652 -8.46 2.74 -29.10
C GLY A 652 -7.27 3.64 -28.80
N ILE A 653 -7.54 4.91 -28.50
CA ILE A 653 -6.52 5.92 -28.15
C ILE A 653 -6.28 5.92 -26.63
N SER A 654 -7.36 5.94 -25.84
CA SER A 654 -7.34 5.93 -24.38
C SER A 654 -8.50 5.10 -23.79
N LEU A 655 -8.44 4.81 -22.50
CA LEU A 655 -9.52 4.14 -21.79
C LEU A 655 -10.78 5.02 -21.70
N ASP A 656 -10.61 6.32 -21.52
CA ASP A 656 -11.73 7.27 -21.47
C ASP A 656 -12.44 7.33 -22.82
N HIS A 657 -11.67 7.29 -23.91
CA HIS A 657 -12.23 7.17 -25.24
C HIS A 657 -13.08 5.89 -25.38
N LEU A 658 -12.65 4.75 -24.82
CA LEU A 658 -13.44 3.52 -24.84
C LEU A 658 -14.81 3.68 -24.14
N ILE A 659 -14.90 4.51 -23.10
CA ILE A 659 -16.15 4.80 -22.39
C ILE A 659 -17.05 5.72 -23.23
N THR A 660 -16.50 6.60 -24.05
CA THR A 660 -17.32 7.50 -24.89
C THR A 660 -17.92 6.83 -26.14
N LEU A 661 -17.43 5.65 -26.54
CA LEU A 661 -17.84 4.98 -27.78
C LEU A 661 -19.27 4.43 -27.74
N THR A 662 -19.98 4.58 -28.87
CA THR A 662 -21.31 4.00 -29.02
C THR A 662 -21.26 2.49 -29.31
N GLN A 663 -22.37 1.79 -29.04
CA GLN A 663 -22.49 0.35 -29.28
C GLN A 663 -22.18 -0.03 -30.74
N GLU A 664 -22.56 0.81 -31.71
CA GLU A 664 -22.32 0.57 -33.14
C GLU A 664 -20.83 0.67 -33.49
N GLN A 665 -20.13 1.64 -32.91
CA GLN A 665 -18.69 1.82 -33.10
C GLN A 665 -17.89 0.67 -32.45
N LEU A 666 -18.32 0.20 -31.28
CA LEU A 666 -17.74 -0.99 -30.65
C LEU A 666 -17.97 -2.25 -31.50
N GLN A 667 -19.15 -2.38 -32.13
CA GLN A 667 -19.43 -3.48 -33.04
C GLN A 667 -18.53 -3.43 -34.29
N GLU A 668 -18.20 -2.24 -34.81
CA GLU A 668 -17.27 -2.09 -35.93
C GLU A 668 -15.82 -2.46 -35.56
N ILE A 669 -15.41 -2.18 -34.31
CA ILE A 669 -14.07 -2.49 -33.81
C ILE A 669 -13.90 -3.99 -33.52
N ILE A 670 -14.92 -4.60 -32.91
CA ILE A 670 -14.87 -6.00 -32.46
C ILE A 670 -15.34 -6.96 -33.57
N GLU A 671 -16.12 -6.48 -34.55
CA GLU A 671 -16.73 -7.25 -35.64
C GLU A 671 -17.73 -8.33 -35.17
N ASN A 672 -18.05 -8.37 -33.88
CA ASN A 672 -19.00 -9.30 -33.28
C ASN A 672 -20.04 -8.55 -32.43
N LYS A 673 -21.31 -8.74 -32.78
CA LYS A 673 -22.45 -8.04 -32.18
C LYS A 673 -22.65 -8.41 -30.71
N ASN A 674 -22.53 -9.70 -30.37
CA ASN A 674 -22.80 -10.17 -29.00
C ASN A 674 -21.71 -9.72 -28.03
N GLU A 675 -20.44 -9.78 -28.47
CA GLU A 675 -19.30 -9.34 -27.67
C GLU A 675 -19.31 -7.83 -27.45
N ALA A 676 -19.64 -7.05 -28.49
CA ALA A 676 -19.80 -5.60 -28.38
C ALA A 676 -20.95 -5.20 -27.44
N GLU A 677 -22.08 -5.92 -27.48
CA GLU A 677 -23.20 -5.68 -26.54
C GLU A 677 -22.80 -5.97 -25.10
N THR A 678 -22.08 -7.07 -24.84
CA THR A 678 -21.58 -7.37 -23.50
C THR A 678 -20.59 -6.31 -23.01
N LEU A 679 -19.68 -5.84 -23.88
CA LEU A 679 -18.70 -4.82 -23.54
C LEU A 679 -19.37 -3.45 -23.28
N TYR A 680 -20.35 -3.08 -24.09
CA TYR A 680 -21.10 -1.84 -23.91
C TYR A 680 -21.94 -1.89 -22.62
N SER A 681 -22.57 -3.02 -22.31
CA SER A 681 -23.36 -3.17 -21.09
C SER A 681 -22.52 -3.04 -19.82
N ILE A 682 -21.30 -3.60 -19.78
CA ILE A 682 -20.45 -3.48 -18.58
C ILE A 682 -19.92 -2.06 -18.35
N LEU A 683 -19.74 -1.26 -19.40
CA LEU A 683 -19.23 0.11 -19.31
C LEU A 683 -20.31 1.11 -18.88
N HIS A 684 -21.55 0.95 -19.36
CA HIS A 684 -22.60 1.97 -19.18
C HIS A 684 -23.69 1.59 -18.19
N VAL A 685 -23.86 0.31 -17.86
CA VAL A 685 -24.87 -0.10 -16.89
C VAL A 685 -24.34 0.23 -15.50
N LYS A 686 -24.98 1.20 -14.84
CA LYS A 686 -24.70 1.51 -13.43
C LYS A 686 -24.94 0.26 -12.60
N ALA A 687 -23.92 -0.15 -11.84
CA ALA A 687 -24.04 -1.25 -10.91
C ALA A 687 -25.16 -0.97 -9.92
N ILE A 688 -26.25 -1.73 -10.04
CA ILE A 688 -27.33 -1.71 -9.07
C ILE A 688 -26.87 -2.62 -7.92
N PRO A 689 -26.83 -2.15 -6.66
CA PRO A 689 -26.50 -3.01 -5.53
C PRO A 689 -27.50 -4.17 -5.48
N ALA A 690 -27.00 -5.38 -5.22
CA ALA A 690 -27.66 -6.66 -5.48
C ALA A 690 -28.99 -6.92 -4.71
N ASP A 691 -29.55 -5.93 -4.02
CA ASP A 691 -30.79 -6.02 -3.24
C ASP A 691 -31.89 -5.03 -3.66
N SER A 692 -31.77 -4.35 -4.81
CA SER A 692 -32.90 -3.58 -5.36
C SER A 692 -33.87 -4.42 -6.21
N ASP A 693 -33.86 -5.75 -6.10
CA ASP A 693 -34.93 -6.59 -6.64
C ASP A 693 -36.12 -6.61 -5.67
N LYS A 694 -36.81 -5.46 -5.59
CA LYS A 694 -38.22 -5.44 -5.21
C LYS A 694 -39.06 -6.04 -6.34
N LYS A 695 -39.07 -7.36 -6.43
CA LYS A 695 -40.25 -8.11 -6.89
C LYS A 695 -40.65 -9.09 -5.82
N THR A 696 -41.62 -8.68 -5.01
CA THR A 696 -42.51 -9.59 -4.27
C THR A 696 -43.22 -10.49 -5.28
N PHE A 697 -42.61 -11.60 -5.66
CA PHE A 697 -43.35 -12.71 -6.25
C PHE A 697 -44.15 -13.36 -5.14
N GLY A 698 -45.44 -13.01 -5.10
CA GLY A 698 -46.42 -13.70 -4.28
C GLY A 698 -46.30 -15.21 -4.49
N LYS A 699 -46.27 -15.94 -3.38
CA LYS A 699 -46.32 -17.41 -3.30
C LYS A 699 -47.43 -17.94 -4.21
N LYS A 700 -47.10 -18.41 -5.42
CA LYS A 700 -47.95 -19.37 -6.12
C LYS A 700 -47.71 -20.72 -5.47
N LYS A 701 -48.69 -21.18 -4.67
CA LYS A 701 -48.74 -22.54 -4.14
C LYS A 701 -48.61 -23.53 -5.31
N PHE A 702 -47.51 -24.25 -5.36
CA PHE A 702 -47.34 -25.39 -6.25
C PHE A 702 -48.17 -26.55 -5.68
N THR A 703 -49.34 -26.81 -6.23
CA THR A 703 -50.12 -28.03 -5.96
C THR A 703 -49.47 -29.18 -6.73
N GLY A 704 -48.62 -29.96 -6.06
CA GLY A 704 -48.06 -31.17 -6.63
C GLY A 704 -49.14 -32.21 -6.87
N LYS A 705 -49.33 -32.62 -8.13
CA LYS A 705 -50.04 -33.86 -8.46
C LYS A 705 -49.13 -35.03 -8.11
N SER A 706 -49.60 -35.90 -7.23
CA SER A 706 -48.97 -37.17 -6.90
C SER A 706 -48.97 -38.10 -8.11
N TYR A 707 -47.79 -38.55 -8.53
CA TYR A 707 -47.67 -39.67 -9.44
C TYR A 707 -47.92 -40.96 -8.68
N LYS A 708 -49.00 -41.68 -9.04
CA LYS A 708 -49.26 -43.05 -8.60
C LYS A 708 -48.30 -43.99 -9.34
N PHE A 709 -47.55 -44.78 -8.59
CA PHE A 709 -46.90 -45.99 -9.10
C PHE A 709 -47.98 -47.02 -9.46
N CYS A 710 -48.04 -47.41 -10.72
CA CYS A 710 -48.73 -48.65 -11.12
C CYS A 710 -47.78 -49.82 -10.85
N LYS A 711 -48.35 -50.86 -10.23
CA LYS A 711 -47.73 -52.16 -9.90
C LYS A 711 -47.24 -52.90 -11.12
#